data_AF-A0A842ZYC0-F1
#
_entry.id   AF-A0A842ZYC0-F1
#
_cell.length_a   1.000
_cell.length_b   1.000
_cell.length_c   1.000
_cell.angle_alpha   90.00
_cell.angle_beta   90.00
_cell.angle_gamma   90.00
#
_symmetry.space_group_name_H-M   'P 1'
#
loop_
_entity.id
_entity.type
_entity.pdbx_description
1 polymer ?
#
loop_
_entity_poly.entity_id
_entity_poly.type
_entity_poly.pdbx_seq_one_letter_code
_entity_poly.pdbx_strand_id
1 'polypeptide(L)'
;MPIPIVYIDDDYDSGTPGWGVYCFANISDGINAVLNNGVVIIYNGFYVEHVNISKTVDIIGESKDNVIVDGNHSGIIFNITAENVSMTELKIQNGTDGIRLQNAHGFYIHRCLLEYNGVNYTGAGIHYYSTNDSIVKENNFTFYNLSILMDEPYCENNLIYHNNFFNCTAIDDWGFGMSSNRWNDSYPSGGNYWYDHWNPVDSFSGPSQDIPGSDGFIDVKYFVGRTGEDNYPFLNPIGFTNMPPSISNPYPISGATGISISQATVSIYISDASGSFDWSIEGKYIPHTNATGAGNGTKTASITTPLPYYTNIIWYVNATNGVNSVSAVYSFKTQKYSSPETNYVNKAYTSSDPQWRKTHWNYIQEAIDTVKDGGVVYIYSDTYNVGVGELDNLWINRSMTLQGEDRDTTIIHGEALHNGVVDHTIEVSTIKYPGSPINAVNNVTFKDLTIETEWIPFAQSSCIELRTAENVTIDNCTIRGDSSGGWDGISINPASKNTIVSSCLIINLDQQNGILSMGENVTIMENSISQCQQGLSIQIWGKQSNITKNIFYDNEWGIVLNANYTNIIENDFTYNIQEGIVVQNGSNNTIIYHNNFYHNAFLHLPSDIQAKDDSSLSIWNDSYPSGGNYWDDFDEPSEGAYDRYSGPMQNITGHDGIVDGTSPNPYLLYGAGGAKDWYPLLYPYGTLRAYFIYVPKTPMSSQIVTFTDTSTGNIKSYSWTFGDGSTGSGKVVIHTYAKNGFYTVTLKITDVSGATSSYSRIITVGSGLVEIPPLQPPKYPNNPFTVPEMYALLRASVKGDAVTTIVMIDSGTTSRTYEGVDLSAVNMLFQQSYENGLDEFGHGTWISYCILYGIQTYCPKTIIYSIKTFDSQGRCTPEIFVRAVEMAKELHPDVVTISAGIFGSPDDIFSQAISDLRNAGIFVTVSAGNEGPSPSTVTSPACSADAMAIGAIDSMQKDGIKTILDLSDDEVCEFSSRGPVQGISPKPDFTAPGESIIGPWLDRTKVASGTSMAAPFIASSAIQIISSNKLVLDIVRILYGNKIYLDIIETSLADSAYDKGDQNSYGWGIPNVALAAQYAWIKAIYYIAMFIVALILFIVIILIFLRLMKKGKKKQRIIG
;
A
#
# COMPACT_ATOMS: atom_id res chain seq x y z
N MET A 1 24.60 27.50 -29.97
CA MET A 1 25.99 27.71 -29.50
C MET A 1 26.56 26.34 -29.20
N PRO A 2 27.85 26.06 -29.39
CA PRO A 2 28.43 24.77 -29.03
C PRO A 2 28.17 24.46 -27.55
N ILE A 3 27.70 23.25 -27.25
CA ILE A 3 27.19 22.87 -25.93
C ILE A 3 28.22 21.94 -25.24
N PRO A 4 28.74 22.29 -24.04
CA PRO A 4 29.72 21.46 -23.33
C PRO A 4 29.13 20.18 -22.75
N ILE A 5 27.87 20.21 -22.32
CA ILE A 5 27.16 19.08 -21.72
C ILE A 5 25.76 19.03 -22.29
N VAL A 6 25.37 17.89 -22.84
CA VAL A 6 24.01 17.63 -23.32
C VAL A 6 23.39 16.50 -22.51
N TYR A 7 22.07 16.57 -22.36
CA TYR A 7 21.28 15.57 -21.66
C TYR A 7 20.41 14.81 -22.66
N ILE A 8 20.42 13.49 -22.59
CA ILE A 8 19.56 12.62 -23.38
C ILE A 8 18.53 12.01 -22.46
N ASP A 9 17.27 12.08 -22.84
CA ASP A 9 16.15 11.54 -22.07
C ASP A 9 15.05 11.14 -23.07
N ASP A 10 14.66 9.87 -23.07
CA ASP A 10 13.68 9.31 -24.01
C ASP A 10 12.25 9.77 -23.72
N ASP A 11 11.95 10.18 -22.48
CA ASP A 11 10.67 10.81 -22.12
C ASP A 11 10.58 12.27 -22.62
N TYR A 12 11.74 12.90 -22.87
CA TYR A 12 11.90 14.25 -23.42
C TYR A 12 10.95 15.31 -22.82
N ASP A 13 10.79 15.29 -21.50
CA ASP A 13 9.79 16.10 -20.81
C ASP A 13 10.39 17.27 -20.02
N SER A 14 9.53 18.15 -19.49
CA SER A 14 9.96 19.35 -18.77
C SER A 14 10.68 19.10 -17.44
N GLY A 15 10.73 17.86 -16.96
CA GLY A 15 11.45 17.41 -15.79
C GLY A 15 12.94 17.20 -16.02
N THR A 16 13.38 17.00 -17.28
CA THR A 16 14.80 16.76 -17.60
C THR A 16 15.64 18.04 -17.48
N PRO A 17 16.81 17.99 -16.83
CA PRO A 17 17.75 19.11 -16.82
C PRO A 17 18.09 19.61 -18.23
N GLY A 18 18.03 20.93 -18.43
CA GLY A 18 18.34 21.54 -19.73
C GLY A 18 17.21 21.52 -20.76
N TRP A 19 15.96 21.22 -20.34
CA TRP A 19 14.78 21.18 -21.20
C TRP A 19 14.69 22.36 -22.19
N GLY A 20 14.47 22.02 -23.46
CA GLY A 20 14.28 22.96 -24.57
C GLY A 20 15.54 23.63 -25.15
N VAL A 21 16.72 23.46 -24.54
CA VAL A 21 17.99 24.07 -25.03
C VAL A 21 19.18 23.11 -25.07
N TYR A 22 19.29 22.19 -24.11
CA TYR A 22 20.42 21.28 -23.92
C TYR A 22 20.01 19.81 -23.76
N CYS A 23 18.70 19.54 -23.84
CA CYS A 23 18.12 18.20 -23.77
C CYS A 23 17.73 17.72 -25.17
N PHE A 24 17.93 16.42 -25.45
CA PHE A 24 17.61 15.75 -26.70
C PHE A 24 16.90 14.42 -26.42
N ALA A 25 15.93 14.06 -27.26
CA ALA A 25 15.22 12.78 -27.15
C ALA A 25 16.05 11.59 -27.63
N ASN A 26 17.15 11.86 -28.35
CA ASN A 26 17.93 10.85 -29.06
C ASN A 26 19.43 11.09 -28.86
N ILE A 27 20.17 10.00 -28.68
CA ILE A 27 21.62 10.02 -28.44
C ILE A 27 22.34 10.65 -29.62
N SER A 28 21.96 10.28 -30.85
CA SER A 28 22.56 10.81 -32.08
C SER A 28 22.45 12.33 -32.17
N ASP A 29 21.31 12.90 -31.77
CA ASP A 29 21.08 14.34 -31.81
C ASP A 29 21.90 15.08 -30.75
N GLY A 30 22.02 14.53 -29.55
CA GLY A 30 22.90 15.11 -28.55
C GLY A 30 24.38 15.00 -28.92
N ILE A 31 24.83 13.88 -29.50
CA ILE A 31 26.19 13.73 -30.04
C ILE A 31 26.46 14.76 -31.14
N ASN A 32 25.48 15.05 -31.99
CA ASN A 32 25.60 16.09 -33.00
C ASN A 32 25.70 17.49 -32.38
N ALA A 33 24.95 17.75 -31.32
CA ALA A 33 24.86 19.05 -30.66
C ALA A 33 26.01 19.37 -29.69
N VAL A 34 26.63 18.34 -29.10
CA VAL A 34 27.73 18.50 -28.16
C VAL A 34 29.02 18.94 -28.87
N LEU A 35 29.83 19.75 -28.19
CA LEU A 35 31.14 20.18 -28.68
C LEU A 35 32.19 19.06 -28.61
N ASN A 36 33.28 19.21 -29.34
CA ASN A 36 34.42 18.28 -29.27
C ASN A 36 35.08 18.35 -27.88
N ASN A 37 35.29 17.21 -27.24
CA ASN A 37 35.61 17.04 -25.81
C ASN A 37 34.46 17.39 -24.86
N GLY A 38 33.21 17.32 -25.33
CA GLY A 38 32.04 17.53 -24.50
C GLY A 38 31.48 16.23 -23.91
N VAL A 39 30.48 16.37 -23.04
CA VAL A 39 29.90 15.26 -22.28
C VAL A 39 28.45 15.05 -22.70
N VAL A 40 28.09 13.78 -22.93
CA VAL A 40 26.71 13.33 -23.17
C VAL A 40 26.27 12.53 -21.96
N ILE A 41 25.27 13.05 -21.24
CA ILE A 41 24.66 12.37 -20.09
C ILE A 41 23.35 11.76 -20.56
N ILE A 42 23.19 10.45 -20.42
CA ILE A 42 22.03 9.70 -20.86
C ILE A 42 21.24 9.25 -19.62
N TYR A 43 20.02 9.75 -19.47
CA TYR A 43 19.10 9.37 -18.40
C TYR A 43 18.49 7.99 -18.64
N ASN A 44 18.02 7.37 -17.56
CA ASN A 44 17.30 6.10 -17.60
C ASN A 44 16.23 6.11 -18.70
N GLY A 45 16.24 5.10 -19.56
CA GLY A 45 15.47 5.13 -20.79
C GLY A 45 15.84 4.02 -21.76
N PHE A 46 14.98 3.82 -22.77
CA PHE A 46 15.15 2.81 -23.81
C PHE A 46 15.37 3.46 -25.19
N TYR A 47 16.62 3.45 -25.65
CA TYR A 47 17.09 4.11 -26.87
C TYR A 47 17.32 3.11 -28.00
N VAL A 48 16.50 3.15 -29.05
CA VAL A 48 16.68 2.30 -30.25
C VAL A 48 17.42 3.07 -31.32
N GLU A 49 18.75 2.96 -31.38
CA GLU A 49 19.59 3.81 -32.23
C GLU A 49 20.86 3.14 -32.82
N HIS A 50 21.30 3.69 -33.96
CA HIS A 50 22.62 3.46 -34.55
C HIS A 50 23.40 4.77 -34.55
N VAL A 51 24.25 4.95 -33.55
CA VAL A 51 24.94 6.19 -33.24
C VAL A 51 26.31 6.23 -33.93
N ASN A 52 26.54 7.28 -34.73
CA ASN A 52 27.84 7.56 -35.32
C ASN A 52 28.58 8.61 -34.49
N ILE A 53 29.76 8.25 -33.98
CA ILE A 53 30.59 9.11 -33.13
C ILE A 53 31.83 9.51 -33.94
N SER A 54 31.80 10.74 -34.45
CA SER A 54 32.86 11.30 -35.30
C SER A 54 33.61 12.48 -34.65
N LYS A 55 33.47 12.65 -33.34
CA LYS A 55 34.15 13.67 -32.53
C LYS A 55 34.51 13.09 -31.16
N THR A 56 35.54 13.64 -30.52
CA THR A 56 35.92 13.25 -29.15
C THR A 56 34.81 13.63 -28.18
N VAL A 57 34.33 12.66 -27.40
CA VAL A 57 33.17 12.84 -26.51
C VAL A 57 33.22 11.82 -25.37
N ASP A 58 32.73 12.23 -24.21
CA ASP A 58 32.49 11.35 -23.08
C ASP A 58 31.00 11.00 -23.00
N ILE A 59 30.66 9.72 -23.02
CA ILE A 59 29.28 9.23 -22.98
C ILE A 59 29.06 8.52 -21.64
N ILE A 60 28.09 9.02 -20.87
CA ILE A 60 27.84 8.60 -19.50
C ILE A 60 26.35 8.30 -19.34
N GLY A 61 26.01 7.03 -19.11
CA GLY A 61 24.67 6.67 -18.64
C GLY A 61 24.47 6.96 -17.16
N GLU A 62 23.23 7.21 -16.75
CA GLU A 62 22.86 7.32 -15.34
C GLU A 62 23.02 5.99 -14.60
N SER A 63 22.65 4.88 -15.25
CA SER A 63 22.86 3.53 -14.75
C SER A 63 22.79 2.53 -15.90
N LYS A 64 23.78 1.63 -16.01
CA LYS A 64 23.73 0.55 -17.01
C LYS A 64 22.53 -0.39 -16.84
N ASP A 65 21.88 -0.41 -15.67
CA ASP A 65 20.72 -1.27 -15.43
C ASP A 65 19.43 -0.69 -16.05
N ASN A 66 19.40 0.63 -16.28
CA ASN A 66 18.22 1.35 -16.71
C ASN A 66 18.43 2.21 -17.98
N VAL A 67 19.67 2.42 -18.43
CA VAL A 67 20.00 3.09 -19.70
C VAL A 67 20.29 2.04 -20.76
N ILE A 68 19.30 1.75 -21.60
CA ILE A 68 19.35 0.66 -22.56
C ILE A 68 19.46 1.22 -23.97
N VAL A 69 20.55 0.91 -24.68
CA VAL A 69 20.77 1.26 -26.08
C VAL A 69 20.69 0.00 -26.94
N ASP A 70 19.64 -0.08 -27.75
CA ASP A 70 19.24 -1.28 -28.50
C ASP A 70 19.45 -1.10 -30.02
N GLY A 71 20.14 -2.04 -30.65
CA GLY A 71 20.40 -2.08 -32.10
C GLY A 71 19.28 -2.67 -32.95
N ASN A 72 18.16 -3.06 -32.34
CA ASN A 72 17.01 -3.68 -32.96
C ASN A 72 17.36 -4.88 -33.88
N HIS A 73 18.24 -5.75 -33.37
CA HIS A 73 18.76 -6.95 -34.02
C HIS A 73 19.55 -6.73 -35.33
N SER A 74 20.01 -5.51 -35.61
CA SER A 74 20.75 -5.19 -36.83
C SER A 74 21.80 -4.09 -36.62
N GLY A 75 22.61 -3.77 -37.63
CA GLY A 75 23.50 -2.60 -37.63
C GLY A 75 24.58 -2.56 -36.55
N ILE A 76 25.33 -1.46 -36.53
CA ILE A 76 26.34 -1.17 -35.48
C ILE A 76 25.68 -0.20 -34.52
N ILE A 77 25.62 -0.50 -33.22
CA ILE A 77 24.96 0.41 -32.26
C ILE A 77 25.80 1.66 -32.06
N PHE A 78 27.09 1.50 -31.75
CA PHE A 78 28.04 2.61 -31.71
C PHE A 78 29.14 2.42 -32.74
N ASN A 79 29.12 3.26 -33.78
CA ASN A 79 30.18 3.30 -34.79
C ASN A 79 31.10 4.50 -34.53
N ILE A 80 32.32 4.22 -34.09
CA ILE A 80 33.23 5.24 -33.56
C ILE A 80 34.43 5.42 -34.50
N THR A 81 34.59 6.62 -35.02
CA THR A 81 35.67 7.01 -35.94
C THR A 81 36.49 8.19 -35.40
N ALA A 82 36.45 8.43 -34.09
CA ALA A 82 37.06 9.58 -33.43
C ALA A 82 37.98 9.15 -32.29
N GLU A 83 39.06 9.89 -32.10
CA GLU A 83 40.06 9.66 -31.05
C GLU A 83 39.51 9.97 -29.65
N ASN A 84 40.00 9.24 -28.65
CA ASN A 84 39.79 9.50 -27.22
C ASN A 84 38.32 9.53 -26.78
N VAL A 85 37.48 8.65 -27.34
CA VAL A 85 36.07 8.52 -26.91
C VAL A 85 35.99 7.65 -25.66
N SER A 86 35.25 8.12 -24.65
CA SER A 86 34.96 7.35 -23.45
C SER A 86 33.48 6.98 -23.35
N MET A 87 33.20 5.80 -22.79
CA MET A 87 31.84 5.28 -22.62
C MET A 87 31.70 4.54 -21.29
N THR A 88 30.68 4.92 -20.51
CA THR A 88 30.40 4.28 -19.21
C THR A 88 28.92 4.22 -18.86
N GLU A 89 28.55 3.24 -18.03
CA GLU A 89 27.21 3.04 -17.45
C GLU A 89 26.07 2.84 -18.48
N LEU A 90 26.35 2.12 -19.57
CA LEU A 90 25.35 1.80 -20.60
C LEU A 90 25.09 0.30 -20.71
N LYS A 91 23.82 -0.10 -20.90
CA LYS A 91 23.47 -1.40 -21.48
C LYS A 91 23.38 -1.27 -22.99
N ILE A 92 24.13 -2.09 -23.72
CA ILE A 92 24.23 -2.07 -25.18
C ILE A 92 23.81 -3.45 -25.70
N GLN A 93 22.71 -3.53 -26.45
CA GLN A 93 22.13 -4.82 -26.79
C GLN A 93 21.56 -4.95 -28.20
N ASN A 94 21.44 -6.19 -28.68
CA ASN A 94 20.75 -6.54 -29.92
C ASN A 94 21.32 -5.86 -31.19
N GLY A 95 22.63 -5.62 -31.28
CA GLY A 95 23.31 -5.12 -32.48
C GLY A 95 23.99 -6.23 -33.30
N THR A 96 24.38 -5.92 -34.55
CA THR A 96 25.38 -6.73 -35.26
C THR A 96 26.74 -6.58 -34.58
N ASP A 97 27.18 -5.33 -34.39
CA ASP A 97 28.24 -4.99 -33.43
C ASP A 97 27.66 -4.09 -32.35
N GLY A 98 27.99 -4.34 -31.08
CA GLY A 98 27.66 -3.42 -30.00
C GLY A 98 28.43 -2.11 -30.16
N ILE A 99 29.76 -2.21 -30.19
CA ILE A 99 30.65 -1.08 -30.42
C ILE A 99 31.64 -1.45 -31.52
N ARG A 100 31.73 -0.64 -32.58
CA ARG A 100 32.78 -0.73 -33.59
C ARG A 100 33.72 0.47 -33.49
N LEU A 101 35.00 0.17 -33.35
CA LEU A 101 36.10 1.12 -33.26
C LEU A 101 36.85 1.09 -34.59
N GLN A 102 36.84 2.19 -35.35
CA GLN A 102 37.32 2.20 -36.72
C GLN A 102 38.30 3.34 -37.01
N ASN A 103 39.57 2.99 -37.27
CA ASN A 103 40.66 3.91 -37.60
C ASN A 103 40.79 5.07 -36.59
N ALA A 104 40.68 4.78 -35.32
CA ALA A 104 40.79 5.74 -34.22
C ALA A 104 41.41 5.05 -33.00
N HIS A 105 41.93 5.82 -32.05
CA HIS A 105 42.73 5.32 -30.93
C HIS A 105 42.30 5.94 -29.59
N GLY A 106 42.82 5.37 -28.49
CA GLY A 106 42.62 5.95 -27.15
C GLY A 106 41.23 5.74 -26.56
N PHE A 107 40.53 4.66 -26.90
CA PHE A 107 39.17 4.42 -26.39
C PHE A 107 39.19 4.00 -24.93
N TYR A 108 38.19 4.45 -24.16
CA TYR A 108 38.05 4.10 -22.76
C TYR A 108 36.63 3.61 -22.46
N ILE A 109 36.43 2.29 -22.48
CA ILE A 109 35.10 1.67 -22.31
C ILE A 109 35.08 0.94 -20.97
N HIS A 110 34.22 1.38 -20.05
CA HIS A 110 34.15 0.78 -18.72
C HIS A 110 32.79 0.84 -18.04
N ARG A 111 32.48 -0.18 -17.22
CA ARG A 111 31.21 -0.33 -16.51
C ARG A 111 29.99 -0.34 -17.42
N CYS A 112 30.14 -0.87 -18.63
CA CYS A 112 29.01 -1.14 -19.52
C CYS A 112 28.55 -2.61 -19.41
N LEU A 113 27.29 -2.86 -19.75
CA LEU A 113 26.74 -4.19 -19.96
C LEU A 113 26.48 -4.40 -21.44
N LEU A 114 27.28 -5.22 -22.08
CA LEU A 114 27.13 -5.59 -23.48
C LEU A 114 26.43 -6.97 -23.51
N GLU A 115 25.28 -7.08 -24.17
CA GLU A 115 24.42 -8.26 -24.10
C GLU A 115 23.75 -8.56 -25.46
N TYR A 116 23.70 -9.82 -25.90
CA TYR A 116 23.02 -10.25 -27.14
C TYR A 116 23.44 -9.52 -28.45
N ASN A 117 24.65 -8.98 -28.54
CA ASN A 117 25.17 -8.45 -29.81
C ASN A 117 25.89 -9.57 -30.61
N GLY A 118 25.94 -9.49 -31.94
CA GLY A 118 26.61 -10.48 -32.79
C GLY A 118 25.72 -11.66 -33.24
N VAL A 119 24.42 -11.44 -33.40
CA VAL A 119 23.35 -12.45 -33.59
C VAL A 119 23.48 -13.35 -34.85
N ASN A 120 24.50 -13.18 -35.70
CA ASN A 120 24.67 -13.95 -36.96
C ASN A 120 26.11 -14.48 -37.22
N TYR A 121 26.94 -14.64 -36.18
CA TYR A 121 28.35 -15.11 -36.28
C TYR A 121 29.31 -14.16 -37.03
N THR A 122 28.88 -12.95 -37.41
CA THR A 122 29.71 -11.99 -38.17
C THR A 122 30.03 -10.70 -37.41
N GLY A 123 29.68 -10.59 -36.13
CA GLY A 123 29.86 -9.37 -35.34
C GLY A 123 30.15 -9.66 -33.87
N ALA A 124 30.51 -8.61 -33.12
CA ALA A 124 31.06 -8.71 -31.77
C ALA A 124 30.44 -7.73 -30.77
N GLY A 125 30.67 -7.98 -29.47
CA GLY A 125 30.38 -7.00 -28.42
C GLY A 125 31.17 -5.71 -28.66
N ILE A 126 32.50 -5.85 -28.80
CA ILE A 126 33.39 -4.80 -29.26
C ILE A 126 34.22 -5.29 -30.45
N HIS A 127 34.24 -4.52 -31.52
CA HIS A 127 34.97 -4.82 -32.75
C HIS A 127 36.03 -3.74 -33.03
N TYR A 128 37.30 -4.15 -32.99
CA TYR A 128 38.47 -3.32 -33.29
C TYR A 128 38.85 -3.41 -34.78
N TYR A 129 38.87 -2.27 -35.45
CA TYR A 129 39.34 -2.12 -36.81
C TYR A 129 40.44 -1.06 -36.87
N SER A 130 41.71 -1.51 -36.98
CA SER A 130 42.89 -0.63 -37.00
C SER A 130 42.95 0.37 -35.84
N THR A 131 42.77 -0.12 -34.61
CA THR A 131 42.58 0.68 -33.39
C THR A 131 43.62 0.31 -32.33
N ASN A 132 44.26 1.32 -31.74
CA ASN A 132 45.40 1.15 -30.82
C ASN A 132 45.16 1.90 -29.51
N ASP A 133 46.00 1.61 -28.51
CA ASP A 133 46.12 2.35 -27.26
C ASP A 133 44.79 2.50 -26.48
N SER A 134 43.88 1.55 -26.64
CA SER A 134 42.56 1.57 -26.00
C SER A 134 42.52 0.72 -24.75
N ILE A 135 41.61 1.07 -23.84
CA ILE A 135 41.39 0.37 -22.58
C ILE A 135 39.93 -0.06 -22.48
N VAL A 136 39.72 -1.36 -22.24
CA VAL A 136 38.42 -1.97 -21.99
C VAL A 136 38.47 -2.67 -20.65
N LYS A 137 37.71 -2.18 -19.66
CA LYS A 137 37.72 -2.75 -18.31
C LYS A 137 36.41 -2.64 -17.56
N GLU A 138 36.18 -3.51 -16.58
CA GLU A 138 34.99 -3.48 -15.71
C GLU A 138 33.66 -3.61 -16.47
N ASN A 139 33.68 -4.21 -17.67
CA ASN A 139 32.48 -4.44 -18.45
C ASN A 139 31.97 -5.86 -18.26
N ASN A 140 30.66 -6.04 -18.45
CA ASN A 140 30.00 -7.33 -18.48
C ASN A 140 29.65 -7.69 -19.93
N PHE A 141 30.19 -8.80 -20.42
CA PHE A 141 29.83 -9.40 -21.70
C PHE A 141 28.99 -10.63 -21.45
N THR A 142 27.78 -10.67 -22.01
CA THR A 142 26.83 -11.76 -21.83
C THR A 142 26.26 -12.24 -23.16
N PHE A 143 26.16 -13.56 -23.32
CA PHE A 143 25.52 -14.22 -24.47
C PHE A 143 26.12 -13.84 -25.84
N TYR A 144 27.45 -13.96 -25.97
CA TYR A 144 28.17 -13.67 -27.21
C TYR A 144 28.61 -14.92 -27.98
N ASN A 145 28.54 -14.84 -29.31
CA ASN A 145 29.38 -15.69 -30.15
C ASN A 145 30.84 -15.21 -30.13
N LEU A 146 31.06 -13.89 -30.34
CA LEU A 146 32.36 -13.20 -30.23
C LEU A 146 32.21 -11.99 -29.29
N SER A 147 32.86 -12.02 -28.13
CA SER A 147 32.76 -10.90 -27.16
C SER A 147 33.62 -9.71 -27.58
N ILE A 148 34.85 -9.99 -28.02
CA ILE A 148 35.77 -9.02 -28.62
C ILE A 148 36.34 -9.62 -29.92
N LEU A 149 36.38 -8.80 -30.97
CA LEU A 149 36.96 -9.13 -32.28
C LEU A 149 38.02 -8.09 -32.66
N MET A 150 39.19 -8.53 -33.11
CA MET A 150 40.29 -7.66 -33.55
C MET A 150 40.77 -8.01 -34.95
N ASP A 151 40.75 -7.02 -35.86
CA ASP A 151 41.29 -7.12 -37.21
C ASP A 151 42.79 -6.71 -37.24
N GLU A 152 43.69 -7.68 -36.99
CA GLU A 152 45.15 -7.51 -37.04
C GLU A 152 45.71 -7.38 -38.49
N PRO A 153 46.91 -6.81 -38.72
CA PRO A 153 48.01 -6.47 -37.80
C PRO A 153 47.99 -5.02 -37.27
N TYR A 154 46.82 -4.38 -37.20
CA TYR A 154 46.71 -2.94 -36.94
C TYR A 154 46.04 -2.61 -35.62
N CYS A 155 45.92 -3.57 -34.69
CA CYS A 155 45.29 -3.35 -33.39
C CYS A 155 46.29 -3.62 -32.26
N GLU A 156 47.24 -2.71 -32.03
CA GLU A 156 48.33 -2.88 -31.07
C GLU A 156 48.13 -2.06 -29.77
N ASN A 157 48.80 -2.49 -28.70
CA ASN A 157 48.87 -1.82 -27.39
C ASN A 157 47.52 -1.60 -26.69
N ASN A 158 46.49 -2.36 -27.02
CA ASN A 158 45.22 -2.32 -26.31
C ASN A 158 45.32 -3.10 -24.99
N LEU A 159 44.65 -2.60 -23.95
CA LEU A 159 44.64 -3.17 -22.61
C LEU A 159 43.22 -3.58 -22.21
N ILE A 160 43.01 -4.89 -22.10
CA ILE A 160 41.71 -5.49 -21.80
C ILE A 160 41.83 -6.29 -20.50
N TYR A 161 41.26 -5.79 -19.42
CA TYR A 161 41.42 -6.40 -18.10
C TYR A 161 40.20 -6.07 -17.23
N HIS A 162 39.93 -6.83 -16.18
CA HIS A 162 38.84 -6.57 -15.23
C HIS A 162 37.43 -6.67 -15.83
N ASN A 163 37.27 -7.35 -16.96
CA ASN A 163 35.96 -7.61 -17.54
C ASN A 163 35.44 -9.00 -17.17
N ASN A 164 34.12 -9.18 -17.23
CA ASN A 164 33.47 -10.47 -17.05
C ASN A 164 32.90 -10.98 -18.37
N PHE A 165 33.28 -12.21 -18.73
CA PHE A 165 32.77 -12.90 -19.90
C PHE A 165 31.89 -14.08 -19.47
N PHE A 166 30.56 -13.90 -19.57
CA PHE A 166 29.57 -14.92 -19.22
C PHE A 166 28.93 -15.51 -20.47
N ASN A 167 28.91 -16.84 -20.57
CA ASN A 167 28.29 -17.55 -21.70
C ASN A 167 28.72 -16.99 -23.07
N CYS A 168 30.01 -16.66 -23.21
CA CYS A 168 30.62 -16.18 -24.45
C CYS A 168 31.41 -17.33 -25.07
N THR A 169 31.23 -17.63 -26.36
CA THR A 169 31.80 -18.85 -26.97
C THR A 169 33.17 -18.69 -27.63
N ALA A 170 33.61 -17.47 -27.97
CA ALA A 170 34.93 -17.22 -28.56
C ALA A 170 35.38 -15.75 -28.42
N ILE A 171 36.71 -15.56 -28.46
CA ILE A 171 37.38 -14.31 -28.82
C ILE A 171 38.26 -14.63 -30.02
N ASP A 172 38.16 -13.84 -31.07
CA ASP A 172 38.89 -14.09 -32.31
C ASP A 172 39.83 -12.93 -32.62
N ASP A 173 41.09 -13.29 -32.82
CA ASP A 173 42.18 -12.43 -33.27
C ASP A 173 42.56 -12.94 -34.67
N TRP A 174 42.08 -12.27 -35.72
CA TRP A 174 42.38 -12.61 -37.11
C TRP A 174 43.74 -12.02 -37.51
N GLY A 175 44.82 -12.51 -36.90
CA GLY A 175 46.17 -12.01 -37.12
C GLY A 175 47.25 -13.09 -37.13
N PHE A 176 48.11 -13.10 -38.16
CA PHE A 176 49.30 -13.96 -38.22
C PHE A 176 50.52 -13.38 -37.47
N GLY A 177 50.32 -12.40 -36.58
CA GLY A 177 51.39 -11.69 -35.87
C GLY A 177 51.15 -11.65 -34.36
N MET A 178 52.22 -11.60 -33.58
CA MET A 178 52.14 -11.45 -32.12
C MET A 178 51.65 -10.03 -31.82
N SER A 179 50.35 -9.88 -31.56
CA SER A 179 49.76 -8.62 -31.13
C SER A 179 50.32 -8.21 -29.77
N SER A 180 50.64 -6.92 -29.56
CA SER A 180 51.14 -6.38 -28.27
C SER A 180 50.03 -6.11 -27.26
N ASN A 181 48.81 -6.57 -27.54
CA ASN A 181 47.65 -6.39 -26.68
C ASN A 181 47.81 -7.19 -25.38
N ARG A 182 47.35 -6.61 -24.29
CA ARG A 182 47.45 -7.21 -22.95
C ARG A 182 46.08 -7.51 -22.41
N TRP A 183 45.90 -8.75 -21.95
CA TRP A 183 44.66 -9.26 -21.38
C TRP A 183 44.65 -9.28 -19.84
N ASN A 184 45.60 -8.59 -19.23
CA ASN A 184 45.80 -8.43 -17.79
C ASN A 184 46.61 -7.16 -17.54
N ASP A 185 46.56 -6.63 -16.33
CA ASP A 185 47.30 -5.44 -15.92
C ASP A 185 48.43 -5.73 -14.89
N SER A 186 48.90 -6.98 -14.84
CA SER A 186 49.94 -7.51 -13.92
C SER A 186 49.44 -7.82 -12.49
N TYR A 187 50.22 -8.61 -11.74
CA TYR A 187 49.93 -8.95 -10.34
C TYR A 187 50.07 -7.73 -9.39
N PRO A 188 49.24 -7.62 -8.33
CA PRO A 188 48.10 -8.46 -7.98
C PRO A 188 46.78 -8.05 -8.65
N SER A 189 46.79 -6.97 -9.43
CA SER A 189 45.58 -6.37 -10.00
C SER A 189 44.84 -7.36 -10.91
N GLY A 190 45.56 -8.15 -11.72
CA GLY A 190 45.08 -9.38 -12.34
C GLY A 190 44.56 -9.25 -13.78
N GLY A 191 43.66 -10.17 -14.15
CA GLY A 191 43.29 -10.50 -15.53
C GLY A 191 41.85 -10.16 -15.90
N ASN A 192 41.12 -11.06 -16.54
CA ASN A 192 39.67 -10.98 -16.74
C ASN A 192 39.00 -12.22 -16.12
N TYR A 193 37.69 -12.15 -15.90
CA TYR A 193 36.91 -13.30 -15.46
C TYR A 193 36.29 -14.04 -16.65
N TRP A 194 36.51 -15.35 -16.68
CA TRP A 194 36.05 -16.25 -17.74
C TRP A 194 35.13 -17.32 -17.14
N TYR A 195 33.85 -17.30 -17.50
CA TYR A 195 32.85 -18.22 -16.94
C TYR A 195 33.13 -19.70 -17.22
N ASP A 196 33.80 -20.02 -18.33
CA ASP A 196 34.09 -21.39 -18.76
C ASP A 196 35.45 -21.93 -18.26
N HIS A 197 36.16 -21.17 -17.42
CA HIS A 197 37.46 -21.60 -16.90
C HIS A 197 37.33 -22.73 -15.86
N TRP A 198 37.56 -23.97 -16.30
CA TRP A 198 37.38 -25.17 -15.47
C TRP A 198 38.67 -25.55 -14.73
N ASN A 199 38.60 -25.51 -13.39
CA ASN A 199 39.56 -26.04 -12.42
C ASN A 199 40.83 -25.19 -12.12
N PRO A 200 40.75 -24.26 -11.16
CA PRO A 200 41.91 -23.50 -10.71
C PRO A 200 42.82 -24.31 -9.78
N VAL A 201 44.10 -24.50 -10.13
CA VAL A 201 45.11 -25.02 -9.20
C VAL A 201 46.24 -24.00 -9.08
N ASP A 202 46.32 -23.35 -7.92
CA ASP A 202 47.48 -22.55 -7.51
C ASP A 202 48.73 -23.46 -7.42
N SER A 203 49.75 -23.16 -8.22
CA SER A 203 50.92 -24.03 -8.39
C SER A 203 52.26 -23.30 -8.28
N PHE A 204 52.29 -21.97 -8.09
CA PHE A 204 53.53 -21.21 -8.01
C PHE A 204 53.57 -20.34 -6.74
N SER A 205 54.33 -20.78 -5.73
CA SER A 205 54.70 -19.98 -4.56
C SER A 205 56.11 -19.41 -4.71
N GLY A 206 56.25 -18.10 -4.92
CA GLY A 206 57.51 -17.35 -4.91
C GLY A 206 57.53 -16.23 -3.85
N PRO A 207 58.67 -15.58 -3.60
CA PRO A 207 58.90 -14.58 -2.53
C PRO A 207 58.15 -13.23 -2.70
N SER A 208 57.05 -13.23 -3.46
CA SER A 208 56.10 -12.13 -3.56
C SER A 208 54.66 -12.59 -3.30
N GLN A 209 54.47 -13.79 -2.72
CA GLN A 209 53.19 -14.52 -2.56
C GLN A 209 53.04 -15.17 -1.16
N ASP A 210 53.62 -14.58 -0.12
CA ASP A 210 54.03 -15.28 1.11
C ASP A 210 52.99 -15.38 2.25
N ILE A 211 51.77 -15.92 2.06
CA ILE A 211 50.95 -16.43 3.19
C ILE A 211 50.18 -17.73 2.81
N PRO A 212 50.32 -18.85 3.55
CA PRO A 212 49.49 -20.03 3.36
C PRO A 212 48.04 -19.81 3.85
N GLY A 213 47.13 -19.72 2.89
CA GLY A 213 45.68 -19.50 3.00
C GLY A 213 45.18 -18.99 1.64
N SER A 214 43.93 -19.27 1.27
CA SER A 214 43.37 -18.84 -0.02
C SER A 214 43.52 -17.32 -0.23
N ASP A 215 44.52 -16.89 -1.02
CA ASP A 215 44.69 -15.51 -1.50
C ASP A 215 43.90 -15.24 -2.80
N GLY A 216 43.23 -16.27 -3.31
CA GLY A 216 42.08 -16.12 -4.19
C GLY A 216 42.39 -15.92 -5.67
N PHE A 217 43.60 -16.20 -6.14
CA PHE A 217 43.90 -16.16 -7.59
C PHE A 217 44.70 -17.36 -8.06
N ILE A 218 44.38 -17.81 -9.28
CA ILE A 218 44.94 -18.99 -9.92
C ILE A 218 46.19 -18.57 -10.70
N ASP A 219 47.26 -19.36 -10.67
CA ASP A 219 48.45 -19.14 -11.51
C ASP A 219 48.36 -19.80 -12.90
N VAL A 220 47.18 -20.30 -13.28
CA VAL A 220 46.97 -20.96 -14.57
C VAL A 220 46.47 -19.92 -15.57
N LYS A 221 47.32 -19.55 -16.53
CA LYS A 221 46.96 -18.62 -17.61
C LYS A 221 45.74 -19.09 -18.41
N TYR A 222 44.87 -18.14 -18.77
CA TYR A 222 43.79 -18.36 -19.75
C TYR A 222 44.29 -17.94 -21.13
N PHE A 223 44.24 -18.84 -22.12
CA PHE A 223 44.66 -18.53 -23.47
C PHE A 223 43.53 -17.83 -24.23
N VAL A 224 43.78 -16.62 -24.72
CA VAL A 224 42.83 -15.79 -25.45
C VAL A 224 43.15 -15.84 -26.94
N GLY A 225 42.40 -16.66 -27.69
CA GLY A 225 42.64 -16.85 -29.11
C GLY A 225 43.99 -17.55 -29.40
N ARG A 226 44.63 -17.22 -30.55
CA ARG A 226 45.87 -17.89 -31.00
C ARG A 226 47.16 -17.30 -30.41
N THR A 227 47.14 -16.04 -29.97
CA THR A 227 48.33 -15.23 -29.67
C THR A 227 48.22 -14.44 -28.37
N GLY A 228 47.02 -14.25 -27.82
CA GLY A 228 46.77 -13.54 -26.56
C GLY A 228 46.79 -14.47 -25.35
N GLU A 229 47.32 -13.99 -24.23
CA GLU A 229 47.29 -14.72 -22.95
C GLU A 229 46.86 -13.78 -21.83
N ASP A 230 45.85 -14.22 -21.08
CA ASP A 230 45.51 -13.66 -19.78
C ASP A 230 46.27 -14.44 -18.71
N ASN A 231 47.39 -13.87 -18.26
CA ASN A 231 48.32 -14.49 -17.33
C ASN A 231 47.79 -14.57 -15.90
N TYR A 232 46.75 -13.80 -15.55
CA TYR A 232 46.26 -13.68 -14.18
C TYR A 232 44.72 -13.71 -14.13
N PRO A 233 44.04 -14.71 -14.73
CA PRO A 233 42.59 -14.71 -14.83
C PRO A 233 41.93 -14.72 -13.46
N PHE A 234 40.78 -14.07 -13.34
CA PHE A 234 40.07 -14.03 -12.07
C PHE A 234 39.30 -15.31 -11.78
N LEU A 235 39.35 -15.72 -10.52
CA LEU A 235 38.47 -16.77 -9.98
C LEU A 235 37.01 -16.36 -9.95
N ASN A 236 36.77 -15.06 -9.71
CA ASN A 236 35.46 -14.48 -9.50
C ASN A 236 35.30 -13.22 -10.36
N PRO A 237 34.09 -12.88 -10.79
CA PRO A 237 33.86 -11.72 -11.64
C PRO A 237 34.28 -10.39 -10.96
N ILE A 238 34.94 -9.51 -11.72
CA ILE A 238 35.24 -8.11 -11.32
C ILE A 238 34.10 -7.20 -11.75
N GLY A 239 33.71 -6.20 -10.97
CA GLY A 239 32.82 -5.18 -11.53
C GLY A 239 31.33 -5.39 -11.27
N PHE A 240 30.97 -6.13 -10.22
CA PHE A 240 30.10 -5.44 -9.26
C PHE A 240 30.87 -4.38 -8.48
N THR A 241 32.18 -4.14 -8.76
CA THR A 241 33.17 -3.68 -7.78
C THR A 241 34.02 -2.39 -7.92
N ASN A 242 33.96 -1.57 -8.98
CA ASN A 242 34.86 -0.37 -9.08
C ASN A 242 34.17 0.96 -9.47
N MET A 243 32.91 1.14 -9.08
CA MET A 243 32.35 2.50 -9.00
C MET A 243 33.06 3.27 -7.88
N PRO A 244 33.22 4.62 -7.94
CA PRO A 244 33.48 5.36 -6.71
C PRO A 244 32.42 4.95 -5.69
N PRO A 245 32.76 4.86 -4.39
CA PRO A 245 31.77 4.47 -3.40
C PRO A 245 30.51 5.33 -3.58
N SER A 246 29.37 4.72 -3.85
CA SER A 246 28.13 5.46 -4.04
C SER A 246 27.64 5.93 -2.68
N ILE A 247 27.38 7.23 -2.57
CA ILE A 247 26.84 7.85 -1.37
C ILE A 247 25.36 8.12 -1.62
N SER A 248 24.48 7.42 -0.90
CA SER A 248 23.03 7.54 -1.04
C SER A 248 22.31 7.48 0.31
N ASN A 249 21.02 7.79 0.32
CA ASN A 249 20.17 7.77 1.52
C ASN A 249 20.75 8.55 2.72
N PRO A 250 21.15 9.84 2.54
CA PRO A 250 21.60 10.66 3.66
C PRO A 250 20.46 10.81 4.68
N TYR A 251 20.74 10.53 5.94
CA TYR A 251 19.84 10.83 7.04
C TYR A 251 20.57 11.68 8.10
N PRO A 252 20.09 12.91 8.35
CA PRO A 252 18.96 13.56 7.72
C PRO A 252 19.16 13.89 6.23
N ILE A 253 18.08 13.91 5.43
CA ILE A 253 18.14 14.29 4.01
C ILE A 253 18.60 15.75 3.85
N SER A 254 19.33 16.06 2.76
CA SER A 254 19.83 17.42 2.54
C SER A 254 18.68 18.42 2.36
N GLY A 255 18.76 19.57 3.02
CA GLY A 255 17.71 20.58 3.07
C GLY A 255 16.59 20.27 4.06
N ALA A 256 16.62 19.12 4.76
CA ALA A 256 15.61 18.80 5.75
C ALA A 256 15.53 19.90 6.80
N THR A 257 14.31 20.34 7.08
CA THR A 257 14.04 21.21 8.22
C THR A 257 13.39 20.38 9.30
N GLY A 258 13.75 20.67 10.54
CA GLY A 258 13.08 20.08 11.67
C GLY A 258 13.70 18.84 12.28
N ILE A 259 15.01 18.69 12.11
CA ILE A 259 15.78 17.55 12.63
C ILE A 259 16.12 17.74 14.10
N SER A 260 16.03 16.69 14.93
CA SER A 260 16.31 16.81 16.36
C SER A 260 17.64 17.47 16.70
N ILE A 261 17.62 18.33 17.72
CA ILE A 261 18.82 18.72 18.44
C ILE A 261 19.50 17.54 19.17
N SER A 262 18.74 16.47 19.47
CA SER A 262 19.23 15.22 20.06
C SER A 262 19.64 14.18 19.03
N GLN A 263 19.74 14.54 17.74
CA GLN A 263 20.20 13.65 16.70
C GLN A 263 21.54 13.05 17.16
N ALA A 264 21.57 11.74 17.38
CA ALA A 264 22.73 11.10 17.99
C ALA A 264 23.82 10.83 16.95
N THR A 265 23.43 10.60 15.70
CA THR A 265 24.32 10.28 14.59
C THR A 265 23.83 10.93 13.30
N VAL A 266 24.74 11.25 12.39
CA VAL A 266 24.37 11.36 10.97
C VAL A 266 24.69 10.03 10.30
N SER A 267 23.89 9.63 9.32
CA SER A 267 24.11 8.37 8.61
C SER A 267 23.98 8.51 7.11
N ILE A 268 24.72 7.68 6.39
CA ILE A 268 24.66 7.63 4.94
C ILE A 268 24.98 6.23 4.45
N TYR A 269 24.25 5.75 3.45
CA TYR A 269 24.58 4.48 2.84
C TYR A 269 25.76 4.71 1.91
N ILE A 270 26.85 4.00 2.18
CA ILE A 270 27.99 3.97 1.28
C ILE A 270 28.09 2.54 0.76
N SER A 271 27.93 2.39 -0.54
CA SER A 271 28.24 1.14 -1.23
C SER A 271 29.34 1.39 -2.21
N ASP A 272 30.49 0.82 -1.92
CA ASP A 272 31.43 0.50 -2.96
C ASP A 272 31.14 -0.93 -3.37
N ALA A 273 30.61 -1.06 -4.56
CA ALA A 273 30.91 -2.14 -5.45
C ALA A 273 31.89 -3.23 -4.87
N SER A 274 33.18 -2.92 -4.58
CA SER A 274 34.23 -3.84 -4.09
C SER A 274 34.01 -4.46 -2.73
N GLY A 275 33.03 -3.98 -1.99
CA GLY A 275 32.76 -4.42 -0.63
C GLY A 275 33.86 -4.03 0.35
N SER A 276 34.79 -3.12 0.00
CA SER A 276 35.82 -2.60 0.89
C SER A 276 36.30 -1.19 0.48
N PHE A 277 36.08 -0.19 1.32
CA PHE A 277 36.43 1.21 1.06
C PHE A 277 36.74 1.97 2.35
N ASP A 278 37.56 3.00 2.22
CA ASP A 278 37.80 3.98 3.27
C ASP A 278 36.73 5.07 3.20
N TRP A 279 36.30 5.60 4.34
CA TRP A 279 35.36 6.72 4.35
C TRP A 279 35.60 7.61 5.56
N SER A 280 35.19 8.87 5.45
CA SER A 280 35.11 9.80 6.56
C SER A 280 33.81 10.61 6.55
N ILE A 281 33.32 10.91 7.75
CA ILE A 281 32.25 11.86 8.00
C ILE A 281 32.79 12.89 8.99
N GLU A 282 32.66 14.18 8.67
CA GLU A 282 33.08 15.27 9.56
C GLU A 282 32.19 16.51 9.46
N GLY A 283 32.14 17.31 10.52
CA GLY A 283 31.42 18.57 10.55
C GLY A 283 31.60 19.30 11.88
N LYS A 284 31.12 20.54 11.99
CA LYS A 284 31.33 21.38 13.19
C LYS A 284 30.88 20.72 14.51
N TYR A 285 29.90 19.82 14.47
CA TYR A 285 29.36 19.09 15.63
C TYR A 285 29.49 17.56 15.51
N ILE A 286 30.21 17.09 14.48
CA ILE A 286 30.40 15.68 14.18
C ILE A 286 31.92 15.44 14.13
N PRO A 287 32.50 14.64 15.04
CA PRO A 287 33.92 14.35 15.03
C PRO A 287 34.30 13.66 13.71
N HIS A 288 35.53 13.86 13.24
CA HIS A 288 36.05 13.17 12.05
C HIS A 288 36.05 11.65 12.28
N THR A 289 34.98 11.01 11.85
CA THR A 289 34.74 9.57 12.02
C THR A 289 35.11 8.92 10.71
N ASN A 290 36.03 7.97 10.75
CA ASN A 290 36.50 7.28 9.56
C ASN A 290 36.72 5.80 9.85
N ALA A 291 36.74 5.01 8.79
CA ALA A 291 37.21 3.63 8.82
C ALA A 291 37.90 3.32 7.50
N THR A 292 38.87 2.41 7.52
CA THR A 292 39.59 1.95 6.34
C THR A 292 39.20 0.51 6.01
N GLY A 293 39.04 0.18 4.73
CA GLY A 293 38.65 -1.15 4.26
C GLY A 293 37.27 -1.63 4.75
N ALA A 294 36.32 -0.71 4.89
CA ALA A 294 34.98 -0.99 5.37
C ALA A 294 34.08 -1.50 4.25
N GLY A 295 33.24 -2.51 4.51
CA GLY A 295 32.31 -3.02 3.50
C GLY A 295 31.01 -2.24 3.32
N ASN A 296 30.19 -2.64 2.36
CA ASN A 296 28.95 -1.94 2.00
C ASN A 296 27.98 -1.82 3.17
N GLY A 297 27.33 -0.66 3.29
CA GLY A 297 26.36 -0.44 4.33
C GLY A 297 26.29 0.99 4.82
N THR A 298 25.34 1.22 5.72
CA THR A 298 25.14 2.50 6.38
C THR A 298 26.33 2.85 7.27
N LYS A 299 26.97 3.98 6.97
CA LYS A 299 28.04 4.58 7.78
C LYS A 299 27.44 5.65 8.67
N THR A 300 27.87 5.68 9.92
CA THR A 300 27.32 6.56 10.94
C THR A 300 28.43 7.31 11.66
N ALA A 301 28.20 8.59 11.98
CA ALA A 301 29.10 9.37 12.80
C ALA A 301 28.33 10.00 13.96
N SER A 302 28.80 9.76 15.18
CA SER A 302 28.13 10.20 16.41
C SER A 302 28.40 11.67 16.67
N ILE A 303 27.34 12.43 16.90
CA ILE A 303 27.41 13.83 17.30
C ILE A 303 27.92 13.89 18.75
N THR A 304 29.05 14.57 18.97
CA THR A 304 29.77 14.55 20.26
C THR A 304 29.27 15.58 21.25
N THR A 305 28.49 16.57 20.79
CA THR A 305 27.86 17.58 21.64
C THR A 305 26.45 17.86 21.10
N PRO A 306 25.44 18.10 21.95
CA PRO A 306 24.08 18.36 21.50
C PRO A 306 24.03 19.45 20.43
N LEU A 307 23.29 19.23 19.34
CA LEU A 307 23.21 20.20 18.26
C LEU A 307 22.44 21.44 18.74
N PRO A 308 22.87 22.66 18.36
CA PRO A 308 22.16 23.88 18.77
C PRO A 308 20.79 24.00 18.10
N TYR A 309 19.84 24.68 18.76
CA TYR A 309 18.48 24.91 18.25
C TYR A 309 18.46 25.77 16.97
N TYR A 310 17.53 25.47 16.05
CA TYR A 310 17.24 26.28 14.85
C TYR A 310 18.46 26.59 13.98
N THR A 311 19.44 25.69 13.99
CA THR A 311 20.75 25.92 13.35
C THR A 311 20.89 25.03 12.13
N ASN A 312 21.40 25.60 11.02
CA ASN A 312 21.81 24.79 9.88
C ASN A 312 23.11 24.07 10.23
N ILE A 313 23.04 22.74 10.28
CA ILE A 313 24.16 21.85 10.50
C ILE A 313 24.65 21.37 9.15
N ILE A 314 25.96 21.48 8.92
CA ILE A 314 26.62 21.07 7.69
C ILE A 314 27.63 19.98 8.04
N TRP A 315 27.65 18.94 7.22
CA TRP A 315 28.61 17.86 7.33
C TRP A 315 29.09 17.41 5.96
N TYR A 316 30.29 16.87 5.96
CA TYR A 316 31.06 16.46 4.80
C TYR A 316 31.24 14.95 4.89
N VAL A 317 30.94 14.26 3.80
CA VAL A 317 31.17 12.83 3.64
C VAL A 317 32.19 12.66 2.55
N ASN A 318 33.26 11.93 2.85
CA ASN A 318 34.23 11.47 1.87
C ASN A 318 34.23 9.95 1.87
N ALA A 319 34.30 9.33 0.70
CA ALA A 319 34.53 7.89 0.60
C ALA A 319 35.52 7.63 -0.52
N THR A 320 36.49 6.77 -0.27
CA THR A 320 37.52 6.40 -1.23
C THR A 320 37.80 4.91 -1.15
N ASN A 321 37.84 4.23 -2.29
CA ASN A 321 38.28 2.84 -2.34
C ASN A 321 39.81 2.72 -2.54
N GLY A 322 40.55 3.79 -2.18
CA GLY A 322 42.00 3.91 -2.38
C GLY A 322 42.39 4.37 -3.80
N VAL A 323 41.48 4.28 -4.78
CA VAL A 323 41.71 4.68 -6.17
C VAL A 323 40.82 5.85 -6.59
N ASN A 324 39.53 5.80 -6.28
CA ASN A 324 38.54 6.84 -6.58
C ASN A 324 37.92 7.38 -5.30
N SER A 325 37.68 8.70 -5.23
CA SER A 325 37.05 9.33 -4.07
C SER A 325 35.81 10.12 -4.47
N VAL A 326 34.76 10.05 -3.65
CA VAL A 326 33.58 10.91 -3.74
C VAL A 326 33.47 11.75 -2.47
N SER A 327 33.04 13.01 -2.64
CA SER A 327 32.79 13.93 -1.55
C SER A 327 31.40 14.53 -1.69
N ALA A 328 30.63 14.57 -0.61
CA ALA A 328 29.28 15.16 -0.59
C ALA A 328 29.10 16.06 0.63
N VAL A 329 28.37 17.16 0.44
CA VAL A 329 28.01 18.10 1.50
C VAL A 329 26.53 18.01 1.76
N TYR A 330 26.17 17.70 2.99
CA TYR A 330 24.78 17.64 3.42
C TYR A 330 24.53 18.72 4.45
N SER A 331 23.38 19.37 4.34
CA SER A 331 22.94 20.36 5.31
C SER A 331 21.52 20.09 5.76
N PHE A 332 21.23 20.30 7.04
CA PHE A 332 19.87 20.23 7.57
C PHE A 332 19.70 21.25 8.67
N LYS A 333 18.45 21.68 8.91
CA LYS A 333 18.13 22.66 9.95
C LYS A 333 17.57 21.94 11.16
N THR A 334 18.22 22.13 12.31
CA THR A 334 17.76 21.51 13.56
C THR A 334 16.50 22.19 14.09
N GLN A 335 15.55 21.41 14.57
CA GLN A 335 14.53 21.83 15.52
C GLN A 335 14.58 20.88 16.71
N LYS A 336 13.79 21.09 17.75
CA LYS A 336 13.69 20.11 18.81
C LYS A 336 12.78 18.95 18.35
N TYR A 337 13.30 17.83 17.80
CA TYR A 337 12.48 16.65 17.42
C TYR A 337 13.20 15.32 17.05
N SER A 338 13.12 14.29 17.91
CA SER A 338 13.57 12.90 17.71
C SER A 338 12.53 12.05 16.94
N SER A 339 12.95 11.27 15.92
CA SER A 339 12.10 10.25 15.27
C SER A 339 12.39 8.86 15.86
N PRO A 340 11.42 7.94 15.92
CA PRO A 340 11.54 6.86 16.89
C PRO A 340 11.19 5.45 16.36
N GLU A 341 11.78 4.43 16.97
CA GLU A 341 11.69 3.02 16.54
C GLU A 341 10.28 2.44 16.71
N THR A 342 9.87 1.55 15.79
CA THR A 342 8.62 0.77 15.90
C THR A 342 8.91 -0.63 16.45
N ASN A 343 8.29 -0.98 17.57
CA ASN A 343 8.25 -2.32 18.13
C ASN A 343 6.91 -2.98 17.82
N TYR A 344 6.91 -4.29 17.55
CA TYR A 344 5.73 -5.08 17.20
C TYR A 344 5.41 -6.09 18.31
N VAL A 345 4.13 -6.29 18.64
CA VAL A 345 3.70 -7.21 19.71
C VAL A 345 2.73 -8.27 19.19
N ASN A 346 3.06 -9.57 19.33
CA ASN A 346 2.22 -10.71 18.88
C ASN A 346 2.36 -11.93 19.82
N LYS A 347 1.24 -12.47 20.33
CA LYS A 347 1.21 -13.61 21.28
C LYS A 347 1.63 -14.96 20.67
N ALA A 348 1.40 -15.20 19.38
CA ALA A 348 1.59 -16.50 18.74
C ALA A 348 3.04 -16.81 18.33
N TYR A 349 4.00 -15.93 18.66
CA TYR A 349 5.30 -15.94 18.03
C TYR A 349 6.34 -16.83 18.75
N THR A 350 6.99 -17.70 17.97
CA THR A 350 8.02 -18.67 18.45
C THR A 350 9.26 -18.76 17.55
N SER A 351 9.66 -17.68 16.87
CA SER A 351 10.89 -17.71 16.05
C SER A 351 12.17 -17.80 16.89
N SER A 352 13.14 -18.55 16.37
CA SER A 352 14.49 -18.69 16.92
C SER A 352 15.51 -17.69 16.32
N ASP A 353 15.10 -16.81 15.38
CA ASP A 353 15.98 -15.83 14.74
C ASP A 353 16.36 -14.66 15.69
N PRO A 354 17.65 -14.45 16.01
CA PRO A 354 18.11 -13.38 16.90
C PRO A 354 17.96 -11.95 16.36
N GLN A 355 17.89 -11.73 15.04
CA GLN A 355 17.69 -10.38 14.49
C GLN A 355 16.25 -9.91 14.64
N TRP A 356 15.29 -10.83 14.53
CA TRP A 356 13.86 -10.53 14.64
C TRP A 356 13.38 -10.29 16.08
N ARG A 357 14.03 -10.90 17.07
CA ARG A 357 13.79 -10.62 18.50
C ARG A 357 14.18 -9.22 18.96
N LYS A 358 14.77 -8.38 18.09
CA LYS A 358 15.14 -7.00 18.44
C LYS A 358 13.98 -6.02 18.38
N THR A 359 12.95 -6.32 17.61
CA THR A 359 11.79 -5.43 17.37
C THR A 359 10.45 -6.12 17.58
N HIS A 360 10.42 -7.43 17.85
CA HIS A 360 9.20 -8.22 18.05
C HIS A 360 9.15 -8.77 19.47
N TRP A 361 8.02 -8.54 20.14
CA TRP A 361 7.83 -8.82 21.55
C TRP A 361 6.57 -9.67 21.76
N ASN A 362 6.60 -10.54 22.77
CA ASN A 362 5.42 -11.30 23.17
C ASN A 362 4.61 -10.55 24.25
N TYR A 363 5.24 -9.56 24.91
CA TYR A 363 4.66 -8.78 26.00
C TYR A 363 4.74 -7.28 25.69
N ILE A 364 3.63 -6.56 25.93
CA ILE A 364 3.52 -5.13 25.62
C ILE A 364 4.50 -4.30 26.46
N GLN A 365 4.67 -4.63 27.75
CA GLN A 365 5.56 -3.85 28.61
C GLN A 365 7.02 -3.91 28.16
N GLU A 366 7.48 -5.07 27.68
CA GLU A 366 8.85 -5.19 27.14
C GLU A 366 9.04 -4.36 25.87
N ALA A 367 8.01 -4.29 25.02
CA ALA A 367 8.01 -3.43 23.85
C ALA A 367 8.04 -1.93 24.26
N ILE A 368 7.26 -1.52 25.26
CA ILE A 368 7.26 -0.15 25.80
C ILE A 368 8.63 0.19 26.42
N ASP A 369 9.21 -0.74 27.18
CA ASP A 369 10.48 -0.50 27.86
C ASP A 369 11.66 -0.35 26.90
N THR A 370 11.56 -0.95 25.71
CA THR A 370 12.60 -0.91 24.68
C THR A 370 12.37 0.12 23.58
N VAL A 371 11.15 0.62 23.40
CA VAL A 371 10.84 1.61 22.35
C VAL A 371 11.51 2.94 22.65
N LYS A 372 12.10 3.60 21.65
CA LYS A 372 12.74 4.93 21.82
C LYS A 372 11.71 6.04 22.05
N ASP A 373 12.13 7.14 22.68
CA ASP A 373 11.31 8.34 22.85
C ASP A 373 10.76 8.87 21.51
N GLY A 374 9.44 8.90 21.42
CA GLY A 374 8.58 9.20 20.28
C GLY A 374 7.98 7.95 19.62
N GLY A 375 8.46 6.76 19.98
CA GLY A 375 8.39 5.50 19.20
C GLY A 375 7.02 4.91 19.04
N VAL A 376 6.87 3.94 18.15
CA VAL A 376 5.58 3.26 17.97
C VAL A 376 5.67 1.86 18.58
N VAL A 377 4.73 1.48 19.42
CA VAL A 377 4.50 0.09 19.79
C VAL A 377 3.23 -0.34 19.07
N TYR A 378 3.38 -1.16 18.03
CA TYR A 378 2.31 -1.69 17.21
C TYR A 378 1.86 -3.06 17.73
N ILE A 379 0.58 -3.21 18.03
CA ILE A 379 0.00 -4.40 18.65
C ILE A 379 -0.95 -5.06 17.65
N TYR A 380 -0.71 -6.33 17.32
CA TYR A 380 -1.60 -7.09 16.44
C TYR A 380 -2.92 -7.44 17.12
N SER A 381 -3.92 -7.86 16.34
CA SER A 381 -5.23 -8.31 16.83
C SER A 381 -5.11 -9.57 17.69
N ASP A 382 -5.30 -9.41 19.00
CA ASP A 382 -5.43 -10.46 19.99
C ASP A 382 -5.90 -9.81 21.31
N THR A 383 -6.20 -10.62 22.32
CA THR A 383 -6.37 -10.18 23.70
C THR A 383 -5.06 -10.32 24.45
N TYR A 384 -4.54 -9.25 25.06
CA TYR A 384 -3.28 -9.21 25.80
C TYR A 384 -3.54 -8.97 27.28
N ASN A 385 -3.25 -9.99 28.10
CA ASN A 385 -3.51 -9.94 29.53
C ASN A 385 -2.32 -9.30 30.27
N VAL A 386 -2.61 -8.29 31.08
CA VAL A 386 -1.66 -7.57 31.93
C VAL A 386 -1.92 -7.98 33.38
N GLY A 387 -0.88 -8.36 34.14
CA GLY A 387 -0.99 -8.72 35.57
C GLY A 387 -0.53 -10.12 35.99
N VAL A 388 0.20 -10.91 35.17
CA VAL A 388 0.65 -12.26 35.56
C VAL A 388 2.18 -12.38 35.61
N GLY A 389 2.76 -12.19 36.81
CA GLY A 389 4.19 -12.44 37.09
C GLY A 389 5.11 -11.22 36.95
N GLU A 390 5.51 -10.66 38.11
CA GLU A 390 6.55 -9.63 38.34
C GLU A 390 6.37 -8.21 37.75
N LEU A 391 5.37 -7.93 36.90
CA LEU A 391 4.99 -6.55 36.54
C LEU A 391 3.46 -6.37 36.60
N ASP A 392 3.01 -5.49 37.50
CA ASP A 392 1.60 -5.35 37.87
C ASP A 392 0.78 -4.48 36.89
N ASN A 393 1.35 -3.40 36.30
CA ASN A 393 0.67 -2.45 35.36
C ASN A 393 1.51 -2.15 34.10
N LEU A 394 0.89 -1.74 32.98
CA LEU A 394 1.65 -1.17 31.85
C LEU A 394 2.12 0.25 32.18
N TRP A 395 3.42 0.49 32.17
CA TRP A 395 4.01 1.76 32.56
C TRP A 395 4.64 2.50 31.38
N ILE A 396 4.15 3.69 31.09
CA ILE A 396 4.68 4.59 30.06
C ILE A 396 5.32 5.81 30.73
N ASN A 397 6.65 5.91 30.64
CA ASN A 397 7.45 7.03 31.16
C ASN A 397 8.21 7.82 30.09
N ARG A 398 7.83 7.64 28.84
CA ARG A 398 8.48 8.26 27.68
C ARG A 398 7.46 8.72 26.66
N SER A 399 7.88 9.62 25.78
CA SER A 399 7.07 9.94 24.60
C SER A 399 6.97 8.69 23.71
N MET A 400 5.79 8.32 23.22
CA MET A 400 5.57 7.20 22.29
C MET A 400 4.12 7.14 21.79
N THR A 401 3.85 6.35 20.76
CA THR A 401 2.54 5.94 20.29
C THR A 401 2.33 4.45 20.59
N LEU A 402 1.26 4.11 21.30
CA LEU A 402 0.75 2.75 21.45
C LEU A 402 -0.40 2.57 20.46
N GLN A 403 -0.21 1.74 19.43
CA GLN A 403 -1.16 1.58 18.32
C GLN A 403 -1.61 0.13 18.18
N GLY A 404 -2.92 -0.10 18.19
CA GLY A 404 -3.50 -1.37 17.80
C GLY A 404 -3.70 -1.49 16.28
N GLU A 405 -3.87 -2.72 15.81
CA GLU A 405 -4.18 -3.03 14.41
C GLU A 405 -5.62 -2.65 14.07
N ASP A 406 -6.56 -2.99 14.97
CA ASP A 406 -7.96 -2.60 14.90
C ASP A 406 -8.54 -2.51 16.32
N ARG A 407 -9.29 -1.44 16.60
CA ARG A 407 -9.81 -1.17 17.94
C ARG A 407 -10.76 -2.26 18.46
N ASP A 408 -11.44 -2.98 17.58
CA ASP A 408 -12.46 -3.98 17.95
C ASP A 408 -11.83 -5.36 18.22
N THR A 409 -10.60 -5.60 17.77
CA THR A 409 -9.91 -6.90 17.87
C THR A 409 -8.59 -6.86 18.64
N THR A 410 -7.94 -5.70 18.77
CA THR A 410 -6.74 -5.50 19.60
C THR A 410 -7.17 -5.08 21.02
N ILE A 411 -7.14 -6.03 21.96
CA ILE A 411 -7.65 -5.83 23.33
C ILE A 411 -6.50 -5.90 24.33
N ILE A 412 -6.31 -4.87 25.15
CA ILE A 412 -5.45 -4.88 26.34
C ILE A 412 -6.36 -5.08 27.54
N HIS A 413 -6.15 -6.19 28.25
CA HIS A 413 -7.03 -6.67 29.30
C HIS A 413 -6.29 -6.75 30.63
N GLY A 414 -6.75 -6.06 31.66
CA GLY A 414 -6.19 -6.13 33.02
C GLY A 414 -6.82 -7.25 33.86
N GLU A 415 -6.01 -8.17 34.37
CA GLU A 415 -6.43 -9.28 35.25
C GLU A 415 -6.21 -9.00 36.76
N ALA A 416 -6.97 -9.66 37.63
CA ALA A 416 -6.90 -9.48 39.09
C ALA A 416 -5.68 -10.15 39.76
N LEU A 417 -4.86 -9.39 40.50
CA LEU A 417 -3.79 -9.92 41.34
C LEU A 417 -4.28 -10.50 42.68
N HIS A 418 -3.70 -11.63 43.10
CA HIS A 418 -4.09 -12.40 44.30
C HIS A 418 -3.81 -11.71 45.67
N ASN A 419 -3.20 -10.52 45.72
CA ASN A 419 -2.58 -9.98 46.95
C ASN A 419 -3.07 -8.60 47.44
N GLY A 420 -4.14 -8.02 46.86
CA GLY A 420 -4.78 -6.80 47.40
C GLY A 420 -3.94 -5.51 47.28
N VAL A 421 -3.17 -5.38 46.21
CA VAL A 421 -2.45 -4.15 45.81
C VAL A 421 -3.23 -3.46 44.67
N VAL A 422 -2.95 -2.18 44.45
CA VAL A 422 -3.72 -1.20 43.65
C VAL A 422 -3.15 -1.13 42.22
N ASP A 423 -3.91 -1.54 41.18
CA ASP A 423 -3.33 -1.80 39.85
C ASP A 423 -4.19 -1.35 38.64
N HIS A 424 -3.82 -0.25 37.98
CA HIS A 424 -4.43 0.27 36.75
C HIS A 424 -3.90 -0.43 35.48
N THR A 425 -4.68 -0.54 34.40
CA THR A 425 -4.19 -1.21 33.18
C THR A 425 -2.98 -0.48 32.58
N ILE A 426 -3.04 0.85 32.51
CA ILE A 426 -1.97 1.70 31.96
C ILE A 426 -1.73 2.94 32.86
N GLU A 427 -0.48 3.12 33.32
CA GLU A 427 0.00 4.38 33.90
C GLU A 427 0.82 5.19 32.91
N VAL A 428 0.56 6.50 32.84
CA VAL A 428 1.46 7.46 32.19
C VAL A 428 2.00 8.43 33.24
N SER A 429 3.30 8.33 33.51
CA SER A 429 3.94 9.10 34.58
C SER A 429 5.41 9.37 34.28
N THR A 430 5.87 10.59 34.57
CA THR A 430 7.26 11.05 34.38
C THR A 430 8.22 10.59 35.48
N ILE A 431 7.72 9.89 36.51
CA ILE A 431 8.52 9.49 37.70
C ILE A 431 8.40 7.97 37.89
N LYS A 432 9.46 7.23 37.53
CA LYS A 432 9.50 5.76 37.75
C LYS A 432 9.52 5.38 39.24
N TYR A 433 10.12 6.22 40.11
CA TYR A 433 10.18 6.04 41.57
C TYR A 433 10.29 7.39 42.31
N PRO A 434 9.77 7.52 43.55
CA PRO A 434 9.95 8.75 44.35
C PRO A 434 11.43 9.11 44.49
N GLY A 435 11.83 10.27 43.94
CA GLY A 435 13.18 10.83 44.09
C GLY A 435 14.14 10.70 42.90
N SER A 436 13.72 10.17 41.74
CA SER A 436 14.52 10.24 40.51
C SER A 436 14.48 11.65 39.86
N PRO A 437 15.54 12.09 39.15
CA PRO A 437 15.57 13.42 38.52
C PRO A 437 14.52 13.54 37.41
N ILE A 438 13.75 14.62 37.48
CA ILE A 438 12.72 15.03 36.52
C ILE A 438 13.40 15.53 35.25
N ASN A 439 13.10 15.00 34.06
CA ASN A 439 13.57 15.60 32.80
C ASN A 439 12.85 15.19 31.49
N ALA A 440 11.59 14.72 31.49
CA ALA A 440 10.87 14.49 30.23
C ALA A 440 9.40 14.94 30.26
N VAL A 441 8.99 15.52 29.12
CA VAL A 441 7.64 15.94 28.71
C VAL A 441 7.02 14.75 27.92
N ASN A 442 5.74 14.43 28.11
CA ASN A 442 5.13 13.15 27.65
C ASN A 442 4.26 13.29 26.39
N ASN A 443 4.86 13.33 25.20
CA ASN A 443 4.07 13.17 23.96
C ASN A 443 3.66 11.70 23.82
N VAL A 444 2.51 11.32 24.39
CA VAL A 444 2.00 9.94 24.38
C VAL A 444 0.72 9.87 23.57
N THR A 445 0.65 8.93 22.63
CA THR A 445 -0.57 8.69 21.83
C THR A 445 -1.05 7.26 22.02
N PHE A 446 -2.34 7.07 22.27
CA PHE A 446 -3.02 5.78 22.21
C PHE A 446 -3.93 5.79 20.99
N LYS A 447 -3.90 4.73 20.18
CA LYS A 447 -4.68 4.68 18.95
C LYS A 447 -5.17 3.27 18.59
N ASP A 448 -6.40 3.18 18.08
CA ASP A 448 -6.94 2.00 17.41
C ASP A 448 -6.90 0.71 18.29
N LEU A 449 -7.23 0.81 19.59
CA LEU A 449 -7.18 -0.32 20.53
C LEU A 449 -8.32 -0.31 21.57
N THR A 450 -8.65 -1.47 22.12
CA THR A 450 -9.53 -1.63 23.29
C THR A 450 -8.70 -1.78 24.57
N ILE A 451 -9.05 -1.06 25.63
CA ILE A 451 -8.48 -1.21 26.98
C ILE A 451 -9.60 -1.55 27.94
N GLU A 452 -9.48 -2.68 28.63
CA GLU A 452 -10.48 -3.14 29.58
C GLU A 452 -9.90 -3.75 30.86
N THR A 453 -10.73 -3.85 31.90
CA THR A 453 -10.39 -4.45 33.21
C THR A 453 -11.47 -5.45 33.65
N GLU A 454 -11.08 -6.48 34.40
CA GLU A 454 -12.04 -7.39 35.09
C GLU A 454 -12.43 -6.91 36.49
N TRP A 455 -13.49 -7.53 37.03
CA TRP A 455 -13.91 -7.41 38.43
C TRP A 455 -12.78 -7.70 39.43
N ILE A 456 -12.40 -6.70 40.23
CA ILE A 456 -11.47 -6.86 41.37
C ILE A 456 -12.11 -6.38 42.67
N PRO A 457 -12.39 -7.27 43.64
CA PRO A 457 -12.95 -6.87 44.92
C PRO A 457 -11.90 -6.09 45.74
N PHE A 458 -12.26 -4.85 46.14
CA PHE A 458 -11.49 -3.97 47.03
C PHE A 458 -10.21 -3.33 46.44
N ALA A 459 -9.96 -3.40 45.12
CA ALA A 459 -8.83 -2.74 44.46
C ALA A 459 -9.23 -1.43 43.74
N GLN A 460 -8.28 -0.49 43.63
CA GLN A 460 -8.51 0.90 43.20
C GLN A 460 -7.95 1.21 41.80
N SER A 461 -8.67 1.01 40.69
CA SER A 461 -8.03 1.03 39.36
C SER A 461 -8.81 1.69 38.23
N SER A 462 -8.17 2.64 37.54
CA SER A 462 -8.59 3.18 36.24
C SER A 462 -8.04 2.36 35.07
N CYS A 463 -8.69 2.39 33.90
CA CYS A 463 -8.10 1.79 32.69
C CYS A 463 -6.84 2.57 32.25
N ILE A 464 -6.92 3.91 32.29
CA ILE A 464 -5.79 4.80 32.02
C ILE A 464 -5.66 5.83 33.14
N GLU A 465 -4.48 5.94 33.75
CA GLU A 465 -4.18 6.98 34.74
C GLU A 465 -3.01 7.88 34.28
N LEU A 466 -3.25 9.18 34.20
CA LEU A 466 -2.25 10.20 33.91
C LEU A 466 -1.88 10.94 35.19
N ARG A 467 -0.66 10.76 35.73
CA ARG A 467 -0.25 11.39 37.02
C ARG A 467 0.45 12.73 36.86
N THR A 468 1.41 12.79 35.92
CA THR A 468 2.27 13.95 35.64
C THR A 468 2.54 14.10 34.14
N ALA A 469 1.62 13.62 33.31
CA ALA A 469 1.76 13.57 31.85
C ALA A 469 1.33 14.90 31.19
N GLU A 470 2.08 15.34 30.17
CA GLU A 470 1.80 16.53 29.36
C GLU A 470 1.79 16.17 27.88
N ASN A 471 0.76 16.53 27.11
CA ASN A 471 0.57 16.22 25.68
C ASN A 471 0.18 14.75 25.39
N VAL A 472 -0.87 14.28 26.06
CA VAL A 472 -1.41 12.92 25.84
C VAL A 472 -2.57 12.97 24.86
N THR A 473 -2.58 12.09 23.85
CA THR A 473 -3.70 11.91 22.93
C THR A 473 -4.23 10.49 23.05
N ILE A 474 -5.55 10.33 23.23
CA ILE A 474 -6.24 9.05 23.21
C ILE A 474 -7.26 9.15 22.07
N ASP A 475 -7.03 8.44 20.97
CA ASP A 475 -7.80 8.61 19.73
C ASP A 475 -8.32 7.27 19.19
N ASN A 476 -9.60 7.21 18.85
CA ASN A 476 -10.23 6.01 18.26
C ASN A 476 -10.06 4.72 19.09
N CYS A 477 -10.09 4.84 20.43
CA CYS A 477 -9.98 3.71 21.35
C CYS A 477 -11.34 3.32 21.96
N THR A 478 -11.47 2.06 22.38
CA THR A 478 -12.56 1.62 23.26
C THR A 478 -12.04 1.48 24.69
N ILE A 479 -12.66 2.13 25.66
CA ILE A 479 -12.28 2.05 27.08
C ILE A 479 -13.42 1.43 27.86
N ARG A 480 -13.16 0.31 28.55
CA ARG A 480 -14.18 -0.45 29.27
C ARG A 480 -13.79 -0.82 30.70
N GLY A 481 -14.44 -0.21 31.69
CA GLY A 481 -14.25 -0.56 33.11
C GLY A 481 -15.31 -1.54 33.62
N ASP A 482 -14.91 -2.59 34.36
CA ASP A 482 -15.82 -3.50 35.09
C ASP A 482 -15.99 -3.12 36.58
N SER A 483 -17.15 -3.55 37.08
CA SER A 483 -17.90 -3.17 38.26
C SER A 483 -17.25 -3.42 39.63
N SER A 484 -17.53 -2.51 40.58
CA SER A 484 -17.35 -2.60 42.05
C SER A 484 -16.00 -2.27 42.73
N GLY A 485 -14.96 -1.86 42.00
CA GLY A 485 -13.67 -1.39 42.60
C GLY A 485 -13.52 0.13 42.81
N GLY A 486 -14.37 0.92 42.16
CA GLY A 486 -14.54 2.35 42.40
C GLY A 486 -13.44 3.27 41.86
N TRP A 487 -13.15 3.27 40.55
CA TRP A 487 -12.31 4.27 39.83
C TRP A 487 -12.76 4.51 38.37
N ASP A 488 -12.26 5.59 37.75
CA ASP A 488 -12.72 6.14 36.46
C ASP A 488 -12.16 5.40 35.24
N GLY A 489 -12.82 5.47 34.07
CA GLY A 489 -12.28 4.93 32.83
C GLY A 489 -10.94 5.58 32.45
N ILE A 490 -10.91 6.92 32.45
CA ILE A 490 -9.69 7.72 32.28
C ILE A 490 -9.57 8.70 33.44
N SER A 491 -8.45 8.70 34.15
CA SER A 491 -8.15 9.64 35.24
C SER A 491 -6.97 10.56 34.86
N ILE A 492 -7.19 11.88 34.89
CA ILE A 492 -6.21 12.91 34.57
C ILE A 492 -5.93 13.75 35.82
N ASN A 493 -4.78 13.53 36.44
CA ASN A 493 -4.44 14.14 37.73
C ASN A 493 -4.04 15.64 37.61
N PRO A 494 -4.00 16.39 38.73
CA PRO A 494 -3.81 17.84 38.72
C PRO A 494 -2.51 18.35 38.08
N ALA A 495 -1.47 17.51 38.01
CA ALA A 495 -0.19 17.88 37.41
C ALA A 495 -0.15 17.63 35.88
N SER A 496 -1.18 17.03 35.30
CA SER A 496 -1.26 16.73 33.87
C SER A 496 -1.83 17.89 33.05
N LYS A 497 -1.36 18.04 31.81
CA LYS A 497 -1.75 19.13 30.90
C LYS A 497 -1.88 18.69 29.44
N ASN A 498 -2.64 19.44 28.65
CA ASN A 498 -2.74 19.28 27.19
C ASN A 498 -3.17 17.85 26.78
N THR A 499 -4.22 17.33 27.40
CA THR A 499 -4.74 15.99 27.06
C THR A 499 -5.85 16.12 26.01
N ILE A 500 -5.82 15.29 24.97
CA ILE A 500 -6.87 15.16 23.96
C ILE A 500 -7.46 13.74 24.07
N VAL A 501 -8.78 13.65 24.19
CA VAL A 501 -9.53 12.39 24.09
C VAL A 501 -10.49 12.55 22.91
N SER A 502 -10.29 11.80 21.84
CA SER A 502 -11.06 11.94 20.60
C SER A 502 -11.56 10.62 20.03
N SER A 503 -12.74 10.64 19.41
CA SER A 503 -13.27 9.50 18.64
C SER A 503 -13.39 8.18 19.43
N CYS A 504 -13.39 8.23 20.78
CA CYS A 504 -13.38 7.04 21.62
C CYS A 504 -14.79 6.56 21.98
N LEU A 505 -14.92 5.25 22.20
CA LEU A 505 -16.07 4.63 22.86
C LEU A 505 -15.73 4.33 24.31
N ILE A 506 -16.37 5.01 25.27
CA ILE A 506 -16.11 4.84 26.70
C ILE A 506 -17.36 4.24 27.35
N ILE A 507 -17.20 3.05 27.92
CA ILE A 507 -18.28 2.29 28.57
C ILE A 507 -17.79 1.90 29.97
N ASN A 508 -18.31 2.53 31.02
CA ASN A 508 -17.88 2.19 32.39
C ASN A 508 -19.07 1.67 33.19
N LEU A 509 -19.04 0.43 33.66
CA LEU A 509 -20.26 -0.30 34.05
C LEU A 509 -20.71 -0.14 35.52
N ASP A 510 -20.05 0.67 36.37
CA ASP A 510 -20.48 0.89 37.77
C ASP A 510 -19.84 2.14 38.45
N GLN A 511 -20.28 2.45 39.68
CA GLN A 511 -19.93 3.49 40.69
C GLN A 511 -19.11 4.79 40.40
N GLN A 512 -18.50 5.04 39.22
CA GLN A 512 -17.57 6.16 38.98
C GLN A 512 -17.52 6.68 37.54
N ASN A 513 -16.59 7.61 37.24
CA ASN A 513 -16.68 8.45 36.05
C ASN A 513 -16.19 7.76 34.77
N GLY A 514 -16.71 8.16 33.61
CA GLY A 514 -16.08 7.83 32.34
C GLY A 514 -14.70 8.51 32.23
N ILE A 515 -14.65 9.81 32.51
CA ILE A 515 -13.43 10.61 32.57
C ILE A 515 -13.44 11.51 33.82
N LEU A 516 -12.43 11.39 34.68
CA LEU A 516 -12.14 12.37 35.73
C LEU A 516 -10.94 13.21 35.32
N SER A 517 -11.09 14.53 35.23
CA SER A 517 -9.99 15.43 34.90
C SER A 517 -9.82 16.56 35.89
N MET A 518 -8.68 16.54 36.57
CA MET A 518 -8.17 17.65 37.37
C MET A 518 -7.05 18.41 36.63
N GLY A 519 -6.70 17.99 35.41
CA GLY A 519 -5.63 18.55 34.59
C GLY A 519 -6.02 19.82 33.82
N GLU A 520 -5.03 20.57 33.35
CA GLU A 520 -5.22 21.85 32.64
C GLU A 520 -5.23 21.66 31.11
N ASN A 521 -6.05 22.41 30.39
CA ASN A 521 -6.13 22.37 28.92
C ASN A 521 -6.48 20.97 28.37
N VAL A 522 -7.61 20.43 28.80
CA VAL A 522 -8.10 19.10 28.36
C VAL A 522 -9.17 19.26 27.28
N THR A 523 -8.96 18.61 26.13
CA THR A 523 -9.92 18.57 25.03
C THR A 523 -10.56 17.19 24.94
N ILE A 524 -11.89 17.14 24.91
CA ILE A 524 -12.67 15.90 24.83
C ILE A 524 -13.63 16.08 23.65
N MET A 525 -13.45 15.35 22.55
CA MET A 525 -14.26 15.56 21.36
C MET A 525 -14.69 14.29 20.63
N GLU A 526 -15.87 14.30 20.02
CA GLU A 526 -16.32 13.20 19.13
C GLU A 526 -16.37 11.82 19.81
N ASN A 527 -16.45 11.78 21.15
CA ASN A 527 -16.52 10.53 21.91
C ASN A 527 -17.98 10.09 22.16
N SER A 528 -18.17 8.80 22.41
CA SER A 528 -19.42 8.22 22.88
C SER A 528 -19.21 7.66 24.29
N ILE A 529 -19.83 8.26 25.30
CA ILE A 529 -19.62 7.94 26.72
C ILE A 529 -20.94 7.45 27.32
N SER A 530 -20.93 6.21 27.83
CA SER A 530 -22.17 5.56 28.24
C SER A 530 -22.05 4.56 29.37
N GLN A 531 -23.21 4.22 29.94
CA GLN A 531 -23.40 3.20 30.97
C GLN A 531 -22.70 3.44 32.31
N CYS A 532 -22.28 4.67 32.61
CA CYS A 532 -21.70 5.06 33.91
C CYS A 532 -22.78 5.11 35.02
N GLN A 533 -23.31 3.95 35.40
CA GLN A 533 -24.62 3.79 36.07
C GLN A 533 -24.69 4.23 37.55
N GLN A 534 -23.56 4.55 38.18
CA GLN A 534 -23.48 5.14 39.54
C GLN A 534 -22.36 6.22 39.63
N GLY A 535 -22.01 6.86 38.51
CA GLY A 535 -20.97 7.90 38.41
C GLY A 535 -21.19 8.88 37.25
N LEU A 536 -20.27 9.84 37.04
CA LEU A 536 -20.45 10.94 36.07
C LEU A 536 -19.86 10.56 34.70
N SER A 537 -20.47 10.87 33.56
CA SER A 537 -19.77 10.63 32.27
C SER A 537 -18.42 11.36 32.25
N ILE A 538 -18.42 12.62 32.69
CA ILE A 538 -17.20 13.41 32.88
C ILE A 538 -17.29 14.25 34.16
N GLN A 539 -16.19 14.28 34.92
CA GLN A 539 -15.99 15.24 36.00
C GLN A 539 -14.75 16.11 35.74
N ILE A 540 -14.90 17.44 35.74
CA ILE A 540 -13.81 18.39 35.46
C ILE A 540 -13.54 19.29 36.66
N TRP A 541 -12.34 19.24 37.23
CA TRP A 541 -11.85 20.16 38.26
C TRP A 541 -10.69 21.04 37.76
N GLY A 542 -10.06 20.67 36.64
CA GLY A 542 -8.98 21.41 36.02
C GLY A 542 -9.46 22.46 35.00
N LYS A 543 -8.70 23.56 34.84
CA LYS A 543 -9.12 24.74 34.06
C LYS A 543 -8.87 24.58 32.56
N GLN A 544 -9.57 25.40 31.76
CA GLN A 544 -9.36 25.54 30.30
C GLN A 544 -9.72 24.30 29.47
N SER A 545 -10.79 23.59 29.81
CA SER A 545 -11.22 22.42 29.03
C SER A 545 -12.06 22.80 27.81
N ASN A 546 -12.02 21.98 26.76
CA ASN A 546 -12.88 22.12 25.59
C ASN A 546 -13.59 20.78 25.30
N ILE A 547 -14.91 20.74 25.44
CA ILE A 547 -15.71 19.52 25.35
C ILE A 547 -16.69 19.70 24.20
N THR A 548 -16.48 19.02 23.07
CA THR A 548 -17.29 19.26 21.87
C THR A 548 -17.67 18.02 21.09
N LYS A 549 -18.89 17.95 20.54
CA LYS A 549 -19.34 16.84 19.66
C LYS A 549 -19.36 15.46 20.31
N ASN A 550 -19.44 15.38 21.63
CA ASN A 550 -19.55 14.11 22.33
C ASN A 550 -21.00 13.69 22.52
N ILE A 551 -21.24 12.40 22.64
CA ILE A 551 -22.53 11.81 23.00
C ILE A 551 -22.42 11.22 24.40
N PHE A 552 -23.27 11.67 25.32
CA PHE A 552 -23.41 11.21 26.68
C PHE A 552 -24.77 10.55 26.86
N TYR A 553 -24.80 9.21 26.99
CA TYR A 553 -26.07 8.51 27.14
C TYR A 553 -26.06 7.38 28.19
N ASP A 554 -27.21 7.15 28.83
CA ASP A 554 -27.39 6.11 29.85
C ASP A 554 -26.36 6.18 31.01
N ASN A 555 -25.97 7.39 31.43
CA ASN A 555 -25.08 7.60 32.58
C ASN A 555 -25.86 8.12 33.79
N GLU A 556 -25.24 8.14 34.98
CA GLU A 556 -25.91 8.78 36.12
C GLU A 556 -25.99 10.31 35.95
N TRP A 557 -24.88 10.98 35.70
CA TRP A 557 -24.82 12.39 35.26
C TRP A 557 -24.05 12.51 33.95
N GLY A 558 -24.31 13.56 33.16
CA GLY A 558 -23.50 13.87 31.98
C GLY A 558 -22.13 14.48 32.36
N ILE A 559 -22.07 15.81 32.54
CA ILE A 559 -20.86 16.54 32.93
C ILE A 559 -21.06 17.23 34.28
N VAL A 560 -20.11 17.08 35.19
CA VAL A 560 -20.00 17.93 36.40
C VAL A 560 -18.74 18.79 36.32
N LEU A 561 -18.93 20.11 36.31
CA LEU A 561 -17.89 21.11 36.15
C LEU A 561 -17.61 21.88 37.46
N ASN A 562 -16.37 21.81 37.90
CA ASN A 562 -15.75 22.50 39.03
C ASN A 562 -14.55 23.35 38.60
N ALA A 563 -14.56 23.87 37.37
CA ALA A 563 -13.42 24.57 36.79
C ALA A 563 -13.79 25.82 36.01
N ASN A 564 -12.82 26.73 35.86
CA ASN A 564 -12.98 27.98 35.11
C ASN A 564 -12.50 27.85 33.66
N TYR A 565 -13.03 28.71 32.78
CA TYR A 565 -12.60 28.85 31.39
C TYR A 565 -12.86 27.63 30.49
N THR A 566 -13.95 26.91 30.74
CA THR A 566 -14.29 25.70 29.99
C THR A 566 -15.32 25.98 28.90
N ASN A 567 -15.15 25.38 27.73
CA ASN A 567 -16.14 25.42 26.65
C ASN A 567 -16.83 24.06 26.55
N ILE A 568 -18.16 24.03 26.50
CA ILE A 568 -18.97 22.82 26.30
C ILE A 568 -19.97 23.12 25.17
N ILE A 569 -19.68 22.65 23.96
CA ILE A 569 -20.39 23.07 22.75
C ILE A 569 -20.69 21.87 21.87
N GLU A 570 -21.85 21.81 21.20
CA GLU A 570 -22.17 20.74 20.23
C GLU A 570 -22.24 19.31 20.81
N ASN A 571 -22.54 19.12 22.10
CA ASN A 571 -22.65 17.78 22.68
C ASN A 571 -24.11 17.32 22.80
N ASP A 572 -24.33 16.00 22.75
CA ASP A 572 -25.62 15.36 22.97
C ASP A 572 -25.68 14.71 24.35
N PHE A 573 -26.65 15.07 25.18
CA PHE A 573 -26.93 14.50 26.51
C PHE A 573 -28.28 13.81 26.48
N THR A 574 -28.30 12.48 26.52
CA THR A 574 -29.53 11.71 26.30
C THR A 574 -29.74 10.67 27.42
N TYR A 575 -30.89 10.65 28.08
CA TYR A 575 -31.24 9.63 29.08
C TYR A 575 -30.22 9.48 30.22
N ASN A 576 -29.57 10.56 30.64
CA ASN A 576 -28.80 10.52 31.88
C ASN A 576 -29.78 10.53 33.07
N ILE A 577 -29.50 9.74 34.10
CA ILE A 577 -30.42 9.52 35.23
C ILE A 577 -30.68 10.84 35.99
N GLN A 578 -29.67 11.70 36.06
CA GLN A 578 -29.63 13.03 36.67
C GLN A 578 -29.35 14.08 35.57
N GLU A 579 -28.82 15.25 35.93
CA GLU A 579 -28.61 16.35 34.98
C GLU A 579 -27.56 16.03 33.90
N GLY A 580 -27.77 16.56 32.69
CA GLY A 580 -26.80 16.49 31.60
C GLY A 580 -25.56 17.35 31.86
N ILE A 581 -25.72 18.54 32.44
CA ILE A 581 -24.60 19.39 32.89
C ILE A 581 -24.88 20.01 34.26
N VAL A 582 -23.90 19.94 35.16
CA VAL A 582 -23.90 20.66 36.44
C VAL A 582 -22.66 21.54 36.56
N VAL A 583 -22.85 22.85 36.70
CA VAL A 583 -21.79 23.83 36.97
C VAL A 583 -21.85 24.26 38.43
N GLN A 584 -20.77 24.09 39.19
CA GLN A 584 -20.76 24.38 40.63
C GLN A 584 -19.41 24.98 41.10
N ASN A 585 -19.32 25.32 42.39
CA ASN A 585 -18.10 25.82 43.06
C ASN A 585 -17.47 27.12 42.49
N GLY A 586 -18.26 28.01 41.88
CA GLY A 586 -17.76 29.30 41.36
C GLY A 586 -16.93 29.16 40.07
N SER A 587 -17.30 28.19 39.22
CA SER A 587 -16.74 27.91 37.90
C SER A 587 -17.06 29.00 36.86
N ASN A 588 -16.28 30.06 36.83
CA ASN A 588 -16.52 31.26 36.02
C ASN A 588 -15.92 31.19 34.60
N ASN A 589 -16.47 32.02 33.71
CA ASN A 589 -16.06 32.14 32.31
C ASN A 589 -16.21 30.82 31.53
N THR A 590 -17.22 30.04 31.87
CA THR A 590 -17.61 28.84 31.12
C THR A 590 -18.57 29.23 30.01
N ILE A 591 -18.40 28.68 28.81
CA ILE A 591 -19.26 28.92 27.65
C ILE A 591 -19.96 27.62 27.26
N ILE A 592 -21.29 27.62 27.26
CA ILE A 592 -22.13 26.43 27.07
C ILE A 592 -23.25 26.76 26.09
N TYR A 593 -23.14 26.36 24.83
CA TYR A 593 -24.20 26.60 23.85
C TYR A 593 -24.22 25.48 22.81
N HIS A 594 -25.29 25.36 22.04
CA HIS A 594 -25.41 24.38 20.96
C HIS A 594 -25.32 22.91 21.41
N ASN A 595 -25.56 22.63 22.69
CA ASN A 595 -25.71 21.27 23.18
C ASN A 595 -27.18 20.85 23.12
N ASN A 596 -27.43 19.55 23.01
CA ASN A 596 -28.76 18.97 22.98
C ASN A 596 -29.02 18.17 24.25
N PHE A 597 -30.08 18.50 24.97
CA PHE A 597 -30.51 17.82 26.19
C PHE A 597 -31.82 17.07 25.93
N TYR A 598 -31.80 15.75 26.12
CA TYR A 598 -32.94 14.86 25.97
C TYR A 598 -33.16 13.98 27.20
N HIS A 599 -34.32 14.10 27.84
CA HIS A 599 -34.81 13.20 28.89
C HIS A 599 -33.77 12.93 29.99
N ASN A 600 -33.03 13.95 30.39
CA ASN A 600 -32.14 13.90 31.54
C ASN A 600 -32.95 14.06 32.84
N ALA A 601 -32.41 13.65 34.00
CA ALA A 601 -33.07 13.75 35.31
C ALA A 601 -34.40 12.97 35.46
N PHE A 602 -34.62 11.95 34.62
CA PHE A 602 -35.92 11.28 34.42
C PHE A 602 -36.52 10.58 35.67
N LEU A 603 -35.72 10.26 36.69
CA LEU A 603 -36.18 9.48 37.85
C LEU A 603 -36.68 10.29 39.06
N HIS A 604 -36.59 11.63 39.06
CA HIS A 604 -36.96 12.46 40.23
C HIS A 604 -37.90 13.63 39.89
N LEU A 605 -39.20 13.48 40.16
CA LEU A 605 -40.15 14.60 40.28
C LEU A 605 -40.04 15.29 41.65
N PRO A 606 -40.30 16.61 41.79
CA PRO A 606 -40.77 17.54 40.77
C PRO A 606 -39.75 18.68 40.55
N SER A 607 -38.76 18.42 39.71
CA SER A 607 -37.98 19.47 39.07
C SER A 607 -37.23 18.81 37.93
N ASP A 608 -37.88 18.72 36.77
CA ASP A 608 -37.33 18.25 35.50
C ASP A 608 -36.17 19.17 35.08
N ILE A 609 -35.03 19.06 35.76
CA ILE A 609 -33.89 19.96 35.59
C ILE A 609 -32.89 19.24 34.71
N GLN A 610 -32.82 19.60 33.44
CA GLN A 610 -31.83 18.99 32.54
C GLN A 610 -30.40 19.48 32.78
N ALA A 611 -30.24 20.67 33.36
CA ALA A 611 -28.95 21.24 33.73
C ALA A 611 -29.03 22.23 34.90
N LYS A 612 -27.92 22.38 35.62
CA LYS A 612 -27.83 23.16 36.87
C LYS A 612 -26.61 24.09 36.90
N ASP A 613 -26.76 25.29 37.50
CA ASP A 613 -25.69 26.28 37.67
C ASP A 613 -25.74 26.99 39.04
N ASP A 614 -24.84 26.60 39.95
CA ASP A 614 -24.77 27.10 41.34
C ASP A 614 -23.90 28.36 41.47
N SER A 615 -24.42 29.50 40.97
CA SER A 615 -23.85 30.85 41.12
C SER A 615 -22.50 31.05 40.41
N SER A 616 -22.37 30.55 39.19
CA SER A 616 -21.21 30.84 38.35
C SER A 616 -21.46 31.98 37.34
N LEU A 617 -20.39 32.60 36.84
CA LEU A 617 -20.44 33.56 35.72
C LEU A 617 -20.30 32.84 34.37
N SER A 618 -21.22 31.90 34.10
CA SER A 618 -21.25 31.11 32.86
C SER A 618 -22.18 31.74 31.81
N ILE A 619 -21.85 31.53 30.53
CA ILE A 619 -22.63 31.99 29.38
C ILE A 619 -23.28 30.76 28.74
N TRP A 620 -24.60 30.68 28.76
CA TRP A 620 -25.36 29.51 28.28
C TRP A 620 -25.97 29.67 26.87
N ASN A 621 -25.46 30.59 26.05
CA ASN A 621 -25.95 30.85 24.69
C ASN A 621 -24.89 31.52 23.78
N ASP A 622 -25.10 31.46 22.47
CA ASP A 622 -24.27 32.11 21.42
C ASP A 622 -24.93 33.36 20.82
N SER A 623 -25.68 34.11 21.61
CA SER A 623 -26.41 35.30 21.14
C SER A 623 -27.33 35.04 19.92
N TYR A 624 -27.99 36.08 19.42
CA TYR A 624 -28.85 35.98 18.24
C TYR A 624 -28.06 36.22 16.93
N PRO A 625 -28.34 35.50 15.82
CA PRO A 625 -29.37 34.45 15.65
C PRO A 625 -28.86 33.02 15.91
N SER A 626 -27.59 32.86 16.32
CA SER A 626 -26.98 31.54 16.49
C SER A 626 -27.72 30.67 17.52
N GLY A 627 -28.35 31.29 18.52
CA GLY A 627 -29.15 30.60 19.53
C GLY A 627 -28.33 30.03 20.69
N GLY A 628 -28.94 29.14 21.47
CA GLY A 628 -28.43 28.57 22.72
C GLY A 628 -28.42 27.05 22.67
N ASN A 629 -28.84 26.40 23.74
CA ASN A 629 -28.92 24.94 23.83
C ASN A 629 -30.33 24.47 23.48
N TYR A 630 -30.46 23.23 23.03
CA TYR A 630 -31.76 22.58 22.84
C TYR A 630 -32.15 21.81 24.11
N TRP A 631 -33.39 21.99 24.55
CA TRP A 631 -33.96 21.39 25.75
C TRP A 631 -35.26 20.69 25.38
N ASP A 632 -35.31 19.35 25.47
CA ASP A 632 -36.50 18.60 25.04
C ASP A 632 -37.73 18.78 25.94
N ASP A 633 -37.56 19.29 27.16
CA ASP A 633 -38.61 19.68 28.10
C ASP A 633 -39.11 21.13 27.88
N PHE A 634 -38.39 21.95 27.12
CA PHE A 634 -38.77 23.32 26.79
C PHE A 634 -39.66 23.37 25.53
N ASP A 635 -40.74 22.60 25.51
CA ASP A 635 -41.66 22.50 24.38
C ASP A 635 -43.13 22.79 24.75
N GLU A 636 -43.43 23.02 26.05
CA GLU A 636 -44.79 23.29 26.53
C GLU A 636 -45.17 24.80 26.58
N PRO A 637 -46.43 25.16 26.23
CA PRO A 637 -46.91 26.54 26.28
C PRO A 637 -47.00 27.14 27.70
N SER A 638 -47.07 26.30 28.73
CA SER A 638 -47.01 26.65 30.15
C SER A 638 -45.66 27.23 30.55
N GLU A 639 -44.59 26.84 29.85
CA GLU A 639 -43.20 27.23 30.13
C GLU A 639 -42.68 28.34 29.20
N GLY A 640 -43.48 28.68 28.19
CA GLY A 640 -43.23 29.82 27.28
C GLY A 640 -42.91 29.43 25.85
N ALA A 641 -42.73 28.15 25.52
CA ALA A 641 -42.16 27.67 24.25
C ALA A 641 -43.00 27.87 22.96
N TYR A 642 -44.15 28.59 23.00
CA TYR A 642 -44.96 28.84 21.79
C TYR A 642 -44.65 30.19 21.11
N ASP A 643 -44.34 30.12 19.81
CA ASP A 643 -44.52 31.23 18.86
C ASP A 643 -46.02 31.35 18.51
N ARG A 644 -46.65 32.50 18.84
CA ARG A 644 -48.06 32.77 18.50
C ARG A 644 -48.26 33.34 17.10
N TYR A 645 -47.19 33.56 16.32
CA TYR A 645 -47.25 34.23 15.03
C TYR A 645 -46.60 33.42 13.90
N SER A 646 -47.39 32.56 13.26
CA SER A 646 -47.05 32.04 11.93
C SER A 646 -47.24 33.13 10.86
N GLY A 647 -46.20 33.94 10.59
CA GLY A 647 -46.26 35.00 9.57
C GLY A 647 -44.93 35.65 9.20
N PRO A 648 -44.87 36.44 8.12
CA PRO A 648 -43.64 36.97 7.50
C PRO A 648 -42.83 37.97 8.35
N MET A 649 -43.15 38.12 9.64
CA MET A 649 -42.48 39.03 10.58
C MET A 649 -41.23 38.43 11.26
N GLN A 650 -40.93 37.14 11.07
CA GLN A 650 -39.67 36.52 11.56
C GLN A 650 -38.39 37.13 10.95
N ASN A 651 -38.52 37.97 9.90
CA ASN A 651 -37.40 38.62 9.20
C ASN A 651 -37.19 40.11 9.56
N ILE A 652 -37.74 40.59 10.68
CA ILE A 652 -37.50 41.98 11.13
C ILE A 652 -36.57 41.96 12.34
N THR A 653 -35.50 42.75 12.28
CA THR A 653 -34.49 42.88 13.33
C THR A 653 -35.13 43.32 14.65
N GLY A 654 -35.11 42.45 15.66
CA GLY A 654 -35.67 42.70 17.00
C GLY A 654 -36.70 41.69 17.51
N HIS A 655 -37.04 40.66 16.72
CA HIS A 655 -37.89 39.53 17.16
C HIS A 655 -37.14 38.22 16.90
N ASP A 656 -36.80 37.51 17.97
CA ASP A 656 -35.90 36.34 18.04
C ASP A 656 -36.60 35.00 17.81
N GLY A 657 -37.88 35.01 17.40
CA GLY A 657 -38.59 33.83 16.90
C GLY A 657 -38.97 32.79 17.97
N ILE A 658 -38.74 33.06 19.26
CA ILE A 658 -39.14 32.21 20.39
C ILE A 658 -39.70 33.13 21.50
N VAL A 659 -40.98 32.95 21.85
CA VAL A 659 -41.70 33.74 22.88
C VAL A 659 -41.77 35.26 22.64
N ASP A 660 -42.40 35.73 21.56
CA ASP A 660 -42.54 37.18 21.27
C ASP A 660 -43.65 37.90 22.09
N GLY A 661 -43.83 37.50 23.35
CA GLY A 661 -44.48 38.33 24.36
C GLY A 661 -43.59 39.52 24.76
N THR A 662 -44.12 40.49 25.51
CA THR A 662 -43.43 41.73 25.92
C THR A 662 -42.19 41.55 26.82
N SER A 663 -41.67 40.33 26.94
CA SER A 663 -40.38 39.97 27.56
C SER A 663 -39.98 38.57 27.06
N PRO A 664 -38.77 38.36 26.50
CA PRO A 664 -38.28 37.02 26.21
C PRO A 664 -38.16 36.26 27.54
N ASN A 665 -38.79 35.09 27.63
CA ASN A 665 -38.65 34.20 28.78
C ASN A 665 -37.51 33.21 28.49
N PRO A 666 -36.35 33.33 29.16
CA PRO A 666 -35.24 32.39 28.98
C PRO A 666 -35.52 31.05 29.68
N TYR A 667 -34.81 29.99 29.29
CA TYR A 667 -34.78 28.73 30.07
C TYR A 667 -34.00 29.02 31.37
N LEU A 668 -34.67 28.84 32.51
CA LEU A 668 -34.09 29.13 33.82
C LEU A 668 -33.38 27.89 34.35
N LEU A 669 -32.06 28.00 34.52
CA LEU A 669 -31.28 26.94 35.15
C LEU A 669 -31.48 26.96 36.66
N TYR A 670 -31.57 25.79 37.27
CA TYR A 670 -31.69 25.66 38.72
C TYR A 670 -30.36 25.99 39.42
N GLY A 671 -30.40 26.73 40.54
CA GLY A 671 -29.23 27.05 41.36
C GLY A 671 -29.26 28.43 42.03
N ALA A 672 -28.27 28.71 42.90
CA ALA A 672 -28.27 29.90 43.77
C ALA A 672 -28.03 31.25 43.07
N GLY A 673 -27.74 31.26 41.76
CA GLY A 673 -27.38 32.47 40.98
C GLY A 673 -28.29 32.82 39.81
N GLY A 674 -29.21 31.94 39.42
CA GLY A 674 -30.19 32.20 38.35
C GLY A 674 -29.60 32.37 36.94
N ALA A 675 -28.61 31.54 36.57
CA ALA A 675 -28.08 31.47 35.21
C ALA A 675 -29.19 31.09 34.21
N LYS A 676 -29.07 31.57 32.96
CA LYS A 676 -30.15 31.48 31.99
C LYS A 676 -29.61 31.24 30.59
N ASP A 677 -30.26 30.35 29.86
CA ASP A 677 -30.16 30.30 28.42
C ASP A 677 -31.16 31.31 27.84
N TRP A 678 -30.65 32.41 27.29
CA TRP A 678 -31.47 33.50 26.75
C TRP A 678 -32.03 33.21 25.37
N TYR A 679 -31.50 32.21 24.65
CA TYR A 679 -31.89 31.91 23.28
C TYR A 679 -32.03 30.39 23.05
N PRO A 680 -32.80 29.65 23.87
CA PRO A 680 -32.92 28.19 23.74
C PRO A 680 -33.40 27.79 22.35
N LEU A 681 -32.98 26.63 21.85
CA LEU A 681 -33.35 26.15 20.52
C LEU A 681 -34.66 25.35 20.55
N LEU A 682 -35.51 25.51 19.53
CA LEU A 682 -36.72 24.69 19.32
C LEU A 682 -36.44 23.32 18.69
N TYR A 683 -35.25 23.16 18.09
CA TYR A 683 -34.82 21.91 17.49
C TYR A 683 -33.37 21.65 17.89
N PRO A 684 -32.96 20.37 17.94
CA PRO A 684 -31.60 20.00 18.24
C PRO A 684 -30.59 20.70 17.34
N TYR A 685 -29.53 21.22 17.94
CA TYR A 685 -28.39 21.78 17.22
C TYR A 685 -27.56 20.68 16.54
N GLY A 686 -26.96 21.00 15.39
CA GLY A 686 -25.81 20.22 14.93
C GLY A 686 -26.07 18.85 14.29
N THR A 687 -27.09 18.75 13.43
CA THR A 687 -27.24 17.79 12.31
C THR A 687 -28.14 16.55 12.48
N LEU A 688 -28.81 16.25 11.36
CA LEU A 688 -29.42 14.97 11.04
C LEU A 688 -28.33 13.90 10.92
N ARG A 689 -28.24 12.96 11.86
CA ARG A 689 -27.23 11.89 11.87
C ARG A 689 -27.87 10.52 11.83
N ALA A 690 -27.55 9.74 10.81
CA ALA A 690 -27.97 8.33 10.72
C ALA A 690 -27.14 7.44 11.67
N TYR A 691 -27.80 6.54 12.40
CA TYR A 691 -27.15 5.49 13.18
C TYR A 691 -28.10 4.32 13.48
N PHE A 692 -27.56 3.10 13.65
CA PHE A 692 -28.36 1.95 14.06
C PHE A 692 -27.57 0.87 14.82
N ILE A 693 -28.31 0.02 15.53
CA ILE A 693 -27.84 -1.20 16.18
C ILE A 693 -28.57 -2.44 15.65
N TYR A 694 -28.05 -3.65 15.89
CA TYR A 694 -28.70 -4.90 15.50
C TYR A 694 -28.49 -6.04 16.52
N VAL A 695 -29.41 -7.01 16.54
CA VAL A 695 -29.37 -8.20 17.41
C VAL A 695 -29.86 -9.44 16.66
N PRO A 696 -29.21 -10.61 16.79
CA PRO A 696 -27.99 -10.88 17.57
C PRO A 696 -26.72 -10.34 16.90
N LYS A 697 -25.65 -10.13 17.67
CA LYS A 697 -24.35 -9.63 17.16
C LYS A 697 -23.64 -10.62 16.22
N THR A 698 -23.87 -11.92 16.42
CA THR A 698 -23.31 -13.03 15.62
C THR A 698 -24.45 -13.85 15.00
N PRO A 699 -25.17 -13.32 14.00
CA PRO A 699 -26.31 -13.99 13.39
C PRO A 699 -25.87 -15.23 12.61
N MET A 700 -26.66 -16.30 12.67
CA MET A 700 -26.52 -17.46 11.80
C MET A 700 -27.45 -17.34 10.59
N SER A 701 -27.17 -18.08 9.52
CA SER A 701 -28.09 -18.17 8.39
C SER A 701 -29.47 -18.65 8.83
N SER A 702 -30.51 -18.08 8.22
CA SER A 702 -31.92 -18.25 8.55
C SER A 702 -32.35 -17.77 9.94
N GLN A 703 -31.49 -17.09 10.69
CA GLN A 703 -31.83 -16.45 11.96
C GLN A 703 -32.40 -15.04 11.74
N ILE A 704 -33.42 -14.68 12.53
CA ILE A 704 -33.99 -13.33 12.54
C ILE A 704 -32.97 -12.36 13.17
N VAL A 705 -32.67 -11.30 12.45
CA VAL A 705 -31.89 -10.14 12.90
C VAL A 705 -32.82 -8.94 13.03
N THR A 706 -32.82 -8.28 14.18
CA THR A 706 -33.57 -7.04 14.41
C THR A 706 -32.62 -5.86 14.31
N PHE A 707 -32.94 -4.90 13.44
CA PHE A 707 -32.23 -3.63 13.26
C PHE A 707 -33.06 -2.49 13.86
N THR A 708 -32.43 -1.65 14.67
CA THR A 708 -33.07 -0.54 15.39
C THR A 708 -32.34 0.76 15.11
N ASP A 709 -33.06 1.74 14.56
CA ASP A 709 -32.61 3.12 14.36
C ASP A 709 -32.38 3.84 15.69
N THR A 710 -31.27 4.55 15.75
CA THR A 710 -30.87 5.42 16.88
C THR A 710 -30.34 6.76 16.34
N SER A 711 -30.91 7.24 15.23
CA SER A 711 -30.53 8.47 14.55
C SER A 711 -31.03 9.73 15.26
N THR A 712 -30.38 10.88 15.02
CA THR A 712 -30.76 12.19 15.57
C THR A 712 -31.32 13.14 14.50
N GLY A 713 -32.05 14.18 14.92
CA GLY A 713 -32.67 15.20 14.06
C GLY A 713 -34.18 15.01 13.83
N ASN A 714 -34.81 15.97 13.15
CA ASN A 714 -36.26 15.95 12.86
C ASN A 714 -36.59 15.02 11.67
N ILE A 715 -36.40 13.72 11.87
CA ILE A 715 -36.48 12.69 10.83
C ILE A 715 -37.92 12.49 10.36
N LYS A 716 -38.12 12.66 9.05
CA LYS A 716 -39.38 12.45 8.35
C LYS A 716 -39.52 11.02 7.80
N SER A 717 -38.41 10.38 7.39
CA SER A 717 -38.47 9.03 6.78
C SER A 717 -37.18 8.23 6.95
N TYR A 718 -37.32 6.89 6.94
CA TYR A 718 -36.26 5.89 7.07
C TYR A 718 -36.27 4.92 5.88
N SER A 719 -35.10 4.57 5.36
CA SER A 719 -34.91 3.59 4.29
C SER A 719 -33.73 2.70 4.60
N TRP A 720 -33.90 1.38 4.45
CA TRP A 720 -32.87 0.37 4.73
C TRP A 720 -32.53 -0.44 3.48
N THR A 721 -31.27 -0.81 3.32
CA THR A 721 -30.81 -1.86 2.40
C THR A 721 -29.98 -2.86 3.19
N PHE A 722 -30.23 -4.16 3.03
CA PHE A 722 -29.60 -5.18 3.89
C PHE A 722 -28.35 -5.85 3.29
N GLY A 723 -27.96 -5.49 2.06
CA GLY A 723 -26.80 -6.06 1.37
C GLY A 723 -27.08 -7.36 0.62
N ASP A 724 -28.30 -7.92 0.71
CA ASP A 724 -28.73 -9.13 -0.03
C ASP A 724 -29.81 -8.83 -1.09
N GLY A 725 -29.96 -7.54 -1.45
CA GLY A 725 -30.97 -7.04 -2.39
C GLY A 725 -32.33 -6.75 -1.76
N SER A 726 -32.57 -7.13 -0.50
CA SER A 726 -33.79 -6.76 0.21
C SER A 726 -33.71 -5.33 0.79
N THR A 727 -34.89 -4.74 1.03
CA THR A 727 -35.02 -3.38 1.58
C THR A 727 -36.02 -3.35 2.73
N GLY A 728 -35.92 -2.32 3.56
CA GLY A 728 -36.79 -2.10 4.71
C GLY A 728 -37.16 -0.63 4.88
N SER A 729 -38.20 -0.37 5.69
CA SER A 729 -38.60 0.98 6.08
C SER A 729 -39.14 0.98 7.50
N GLY A 730 -38.97 2.11 8.20
CA GLY A 730 -39.37 2.28 9.60
C GLY A 730 -38.18 2.30 10.56
N LYS A 731 -38.47 2.66 11.82
CA LYS A 731 -37.48 2.82 12.89
C LYS A 731 -36.90 1.49 13.37
N VAL A 732 -37.70 0.42 13.31
CA VAL A 732 -37.28 -0.94 13.66
C VAL A 732 -37.65 -1.87 12.51
N VAL A 733 -36.69 -2.65 12.04
CA VAL A 733 -36.89 -3.59 10.93
C VAL A 733 -36.31 -4.96 11.32
N ILE A 734 -37.04 -6.03 11.01
CA ILE A 734 -36.54 -7.41 11.14
C ILE A 734 -36.16 -7.93 9.76
N HIS A 735 -35.05 -8.65 9.69
CA HIS A 735 -34.54 -9.24 8.46
C HIS A 735 -33.90 -10.61 8.72
N THR A 736 -33.91 -11.50 7.73
CA THR A 736 -33.32 -12.85 7.84
C THR A 736 -32.45 -13.13 6.63
N TYR A 737 -31.16 -13.39 6.87
CA TYR A 737 -30.22 -13.74 5.82
C TYR A 737 -30.28 -15.24 5.51
N ALA A 738 -30.52 -15.60 4.26
CA ALA A 738 -30.65 -17.02 3.88
C ALA A 738 -29.31 -17.78 3.92
N LYS A 739 -28.18 -17.09 3.73
CA LYS A 739 -26.86 -17.69 3.53
C LYS A 739 -25.80 -17.04 4.43
N ASN A 740 -24.74 -17.78 4.73
CA ASN A 740 -23.58 -17.24 5.45
C ASN A 740 -22.82 -16.26 4.54
N GLY A 741 -22.30 -15.17 5.10
CA GLY A 741 -21.62 -14.13 4.32
C GLY A 741 -21.46 -12.81 5.06
N PHE A 742 -20.92 -11.83 4.35
CA PHE A 742 -20.77 -10.45 4.81
C PHE A 742 -21.81 -9.57 4.09
N TYR A 743 -22.61 -8.83 4.85
CA TYR A 743 -23.69 -8.04 4.30
C TYR A 743 -23.57 -6.57 4.72
N THR A 744 -23.43 -5.66 3.75
CA THR A 744 -23.40 -4.22 4.04
C THR A 744 -24.83 -3.70 4.25
N VAL A 745 -25.18 -3.44 5.50
CA VAL A 745 -26.47 -2.86 5.87
C VAL A 745 -26.34 -1.35 5.90
N THR A 746 -27.22 -0.65 5.17
CA THR A 746 -27.24 0.82 5.12
C THR A 746 -28.60 1.35 5.56
N LEU A 747 -28.59 2.25 6.53
CA LEU A 747 -29.72 3.10 6.91
C LEU A 747 -29.55 4.47 6.29
N LYS A 748 -30.56 4.94 5.56
CA LYS A 748 -30.70 6.33 5.10
C LYS A 748 -31.91 6.98 5.76
N ILE A 749 -31.69 8.13 6.39
CA ILE A 749 -32.74 8.97 6.98
C ILE A 749 -32.91 10.25 6.17
N THR A 750 -34.09 10.85 6.24
CA THR A 750 -34.39 12.16 5.63
C THR A 750 -35.22 12.97 6.61
N ASP A 751 -34.86 14.23 6.82
CA ASP A 751 -35.58 15.12 7.74
C ASP A 751 -36.77 15.84 7.09
N VAL A 752 -37.46 16.68 7.87
CA VAL A 752 -38.57 17.51 7.39
C VAL A 752 -38.16 18.59 6.39
N SER A 753 -36.88 19.01 6.38
CA SER A 753 -36.32 20.00 5.47
C SER A 753 -35.87 19.40 4.13
N GLY A 754 -35.80 18.06 4.05
CA GLY A 754 -35.33 17.31 2.89
C GLY A 754 -33.84 16.98 2.91
N ALA A 755 -33.12 17.33 3.99
CA ALA A 755 -31.75 16.89 4.20
C ALA A 755 -31.71 15.38 4.44
N THR A 756 -30.64 14.72 4.02
CA THR A 756 -30.48 13.26 4.19
C THR A 756 -29.16 12.92 4.87
N SER A 757 -29.15 11.85 5.67
CA SER A 757 -27.96 11.28 6.29
C SER A 757 -28.00 9.76 6.12
N SER A 758 -26.83 9.11 6.03
CA SER A 758 -26.73 7.66 5.85
C SER A 758 -25.65 7.07 6.76
N TYR A 759 -25.87 5.85 7.24
CA TYR A 759 -24.92 5.07 8.01
C TYR A 759 -24.92 3.62 7.54
N SER A 760 -23.72 3.06 7.33
CA SER A 760 -23.52 1.71 6.81
C SER A 760 -22.67 0.88 7.76
N ARG A 761 -22.97 -0.42 7.87
CA ARG A 761 -22.21 -1.38 8.68
C ARG A 761 -22.22 -2.76 8.04
N ILE A 762 -21.08 -3.45 8.05
CA ILE A 762 -20.97 -4.85 7.61
C ILE A 762 -21.46 -5.77 8.72
N ILE A 763 -22.30 -6.74 8.36
CA ILE A 763 -22.84 -7.78 9.24
C ILE A 763 -22.30 -9.14 8.78
N THR A 764 -21.61 -9.85 9.66
CA THR A 764 -21.14 -11.22 9.41
C THR A 764 -22.21 -12.23 9.82
N VAL A 765 -22.66 -13.05 8.88
CA VAL A 765 -23.63 -14.13 9.11
C VAL A 765 -22.93 -15.49 9.00
N GLY A 766 -23.04 -16.33 10.02
CA GLY A 766 -22.39 -17.64 10.08
C GLY A 766 -20.91 -17.57 10.49
N SER A 767 -20.09 -18.48 9.94
CA SER A 767 -18.65 -18.61 10.30
C SER A 767 -17.75 -17.50 9.74
N GLY A 768 -18.21 -16.74 8.74
CA GLY A 768 -17.41 -15.70 8.08
C GLY A 768 -16.19 -16.20 7.29
N LEU A 769 -16.05 -17.51 7.08
CA LEU A 769 -14.94 -18.10 6.32
C LEU A 769 -15.16 -17.97 4.82
N VAL A 770 -14.10 -17.64 4.08
CA VAL A 770 -14.09 -17.70 2.62
C VAL A 770 -13.91 -19.16 2.21
N GLU A 771 -14.72 -19.64 1.26
CA GLU A 771 -14.70 -21.05 0.85
C GLU A 771 -14.57 -21.18 -0.67
N ILE A 772 -14.01 -22.31 -1.10
CA ILE A 772 -14.11 -22.75 -2.49
C ILE A 772 -15.55 -23.24 -2.71
N PRO A 773 -16.32 -22.66 -3.67
CA PRO A 773 -17.69 -23.06 -3.92
C PRO A 773 -17.81 -24.58 -4.10
N PRO A 774 -18.78 -25.24 -3.43
CA PRO A 774 -18.99 -26.66 -3.59
C PRO A 774 -19.15 -27.03 -5.07
N LEU A 775 -18.31 -27.96 -5.52
CA LEU A 775 -18.38 -28.47 -6.89
C LEU A 775 -19.70 -29.18 -7.11
N GLN A 776 -20.30 -28.93 -8.27
CA GLN A 776 -21.59 -29.49 -8.63
C GLN A 776 -21.42 -30.87 -9.27
N PRO A 777 -22.37 -31.80 -9.02
CA PRO A 777 -22.39 -33.09 -9.71
C PRO A 777 -22.42 -32.87 -11.23
N PRO A 778 -21.58 -33.59 -12.00
CA PRO A 778 -21.56 -33.44 -13.44
C PRO A 778 -22.86 -33.95 -14.07
N LYS A 779 -23.41 -33.19 -15.01
CA LYS A 779 -24.56 -33.59 -15.83
C LYS A 779 -24.24 -34.75 -16.78
N TYR A 780 -22.99 -34.84 -17.25
CA TYR A 780 -22.51 -35.83 -18.24
C TYR A 780 -21.29 -36.62 -17.76
N PRO A 781 -21.40 -37.42 -16.68
CA PRO A 781 -20.26 -38.12 -16.08
C PRO A 781 -19.58 -39.15 -17.00
N ASN A 782 -20.32 -39.69 -17.99
CA ASN A 782 -19.84 -40.73 -18.90
C ASN A 782 -19.37 -40.18 -20.25
N ASN A 783 -19.54 -38.88 -20.50
CA ASN A 783 -19.06 -38.20 -21.72
C ASN A 783 -18.52 -36.80 -21.38
N PRO A 784 -17.53 -36.70 -20.47
CA PRO A 784 -17.05 -35.40 -19.99
C PRO A 784 -16.26 -34.66 -21.07
N PHE A 785 -16.17 -33.34 -20.90
CA PHE A 785 -15.31 -32.49 -21.73
C PHE A 785 -13.87 -32.48 -21.23
N THR A 786 -12.91 -32.49 -22.15
CA THR A 786 -11.48 -32.33 -21.83
C THR A 786 -11.09 -30.85 -21.87
N VAL A 787 -10.06 -30.48 -21.11
CA VAL A 787 -9.47 -29.12 -21.14
C VAL A 787 -9.15 -28.62 -22.57
N PRO A 788 -8.54 -29.42 -23.48
CA PRO A 788 -8.40 -29.06 -24.89
C PRO A 788 -9.71 -28.67 -25.59
N GLU A 789 -10.79 -29.42 -25.37
CA GLU A 789 -12.10 -29.14 -25.97
C GLU A 789 -12.68 -27.81 -25.46
N MET A 790 -12.45 -27.48 -24.18
CA MET A 790 -12.88 -26.21 -23.59
C MET A 790 -12.14 -25.00 -24.19
N TYR A 791 -10.82 -25.13 -24.44
CA TYR A 791 -10.07 -24.08 -25.15
C TYR A 791 -10.51 -23.93 -26.62
N ALA A 792 -10.87 -25.02 -27.28
CA ALA A 792 -11.41 -24.98 -28.64
C ALA A 792 -12.77 -24.23 -28.72
N LEU A 793 -13.62 -24.37 -27.70
CA LEU A 793 -14.87 -23.61 -27.56
C LEU A 793 -14.64 -22.10 -27.51
N LEU A 794 -13.66 -21.64 -26.74
CA LEU A 794 -13.27 -20.23 -26.67
C LEU A 794 -12.50 -19.73 -27.91
N ARG A 795 -12.30 -20.60 -28.92
CA ARG A 795 -11.49 -20.32 -30.12
C ARG A 795 -10.06 -19.89 -29.77
N ALA A 796 -9.53 -20.41 -28.65
CA ALA A 796 -8.14 -20.21 -28.26
C ALA A 796 -7.22 -20.80 -29.33
N SER A 797 -6.47 -19.92 -29.96
CA SER A 797 -5.59 -20.25 -31.09
C SER A 797 -4.45 -19.24 -31.26
N VAL A 798 -4.49 -18.15 -30.50
CA VAL A 798 -3.53 -17.05 -30.60
C VAL A 798 -2.32 -17.43 -29.79
N LYS A 799 -1.15 -17.44 -30.43
CA LYS A 799 0.11 -17.70 -29.77
C LYS A 799 0.74 -16.39 -29.32
N GLY A 800 1.24 -16.37 -28.09
CA GLY A 800 1.99 -15.26 -27.52
C GLY A 800 3.39 -15.71 -27.13
N ASP A 801 4.40 -14.97 -27.59
CA ASP A 801 5.80 -15.29 -27.31
C ASP A 801 6.43 -14.34 -26.29
N ALA A 802 5.64 -13.44 -25.71
CA ALA A 802 6.07 -12.50 -24.70
C ALA A 802 6.01 -13.12 -23.29
N VAL A 803 7.00 -12.78 -22.46
CA VAL A 803 7.01 -13.19 -21.05
C VAL A 803 5.84 -12.49 -20.35
N THR A 804 5.03 -13.28 -19.69
CA THR A 804 3.89 -12.83 -18.90
C THR A 804 3.81 -13.65 -17.62
N THR A 805 3.09 -13.15 -16.61
CA THR A 805 2.97 -13.81 -15.32
C THR A 805 1.50 -13.95 -14.94
N ILE A 806 1.12 -15.14 -14.50
CA ILE A 806 -0.20 -15.43 -13.93
C ILE A 806 -0.08 -15.99 -12.51
N VAL A 807 -0.89 -15.47 -11.60
CA VAL A 807 -0.99 -15.96 -10.21
C VAL A 807 -2.36 -16.56 -9.99
N MET A 808 -2.43 -17.79 -9.48
CA MET A 808 -3.67 -18.39 -8.97
C MET A 808 -3.70 -18.38 -7.45
N ILE A 809 -4.85 -18.02 -6.89
CA ILE A 809 -5.13 -18.06 -5.44
C ILE A 809 -6.13 -19.19 -5.21
N ASP A 810 -5.66 -20.32 -4.66
CA ASP A 810 -6.46 -21.55 -4.52
C ASP A 810 -5.89 -22.47 -3.41
N SER A 811 -6.29 -23.75 -3.35
CA SER A 811 -5.92 -24.71 -2.29
C SER A 811 -4.49 -25.25 -2.37
N GLY A 812 -3.70 -24.81 -3.36
CA GLY A 812 -2.34 -25.27 -3.65
C GLY A 812 -2.24 -26.02 -4.98
N THR A 813 -1.13 -26.73 -5.22
CA THR A 813 -0.99 -27.61 -6.40
C THR A 813 -0.16 -28.86 -6.11
N THR A 814 0.11 -29.68 -7.12
CA THR A 814 0.95 -30.89 -7.01
C THR A 814 2.02 -30.90 -8.08
N SER A 815 3.10 -31.66 -7.89
CA SER A 815 4.21 -31.75 -8.86
C SER A 815 4.05 -32.91 -9.87
N ARG A 816 2.81 -33.29 -10.20
CA ARG A 816 2.55 -34.47 -11.06
C ARG A 816 2.33 -34.08 -12.51
N THR A 817 2.65 -35.00 -13.43
CA THR A 817 2.28 -34.87 -14.83
C THR A 817 0.90 -35.48 -15.08
N TYR A 818 0.00 -34.75 -15.74
CA TYR A 818 -1.32 -35.23 -16.14
C TYR A 818 -1.56 -34.96 -17.63
N GLU A 819 -1.88 -36.00 -18.41
CA GLU A 819 -2.11 -35.91 -19.86
C GLU A 819 -1.01 -35.13 -20.62
N GLY A 820 0.25 -35.29 -20.22
CA GLY A 820 1.40 -34.61 -20.83
C GLY A 820 1.68 -33.20 -20.32
N VAL A 821 0.86 -32.67 -19.41
CA VAL A 821 1.06 -31.38 -18.73
C VAL A 821 1.78 -31.60 -17.40
N ASP A 822 2.98 -31.07 -17.26
CA ASP A 822 3.81 -31.20 -16.06
C ASP A 822 3.56 -30.08 -15.04
N LEU A 823 2.77 -30.36 -14.00
CA LEU A 823 2.42 -29.39 -12.96
C LEU A 823 3.61 -28.98 -12.06
N SER A 824 4.76 -29.66 -12.15
CA SER A 824 5.97 -29.21 -11.46
C SER A 824 6.50 -27.86 -11.97
N ALA A 825 6.04 -27.41 -13.14
CA ALA A 825 6.32 -26.08 -13.68
C ALA A 825 5.62 -24.93 -12.92
N VAL A 826 4.72 -25.25 -11.97
CA VAL A 826 4.02 -24.25 -11.16
C VAL A 826 4.85 -23.85 -9.94
N ASN A 827 5.14 -22.56 -9.82
CA ASN A 827 5.85 -22.03 -8.65
C ASN A 827 4.90 -21.97 -7.45
N MET A 828 5.11 -22.85 -6.47
CA MET A 828 4.25 -22.94 -5.30
C MET A 828 4.69 -21.94 -4.22
N LEU A 829 3.75 -21.09 -3.80
CA LEU A 829 3.89 -20.15 -2.70
C LEU A 829 2.87 -20.48 -1.63
N PHE A 830 3.21 -20.19 -0.38
CA PHE A 830 2.32 -20.44 0.75
C PHE A 830 2.61 -19.45 1.87
N GLN A 831 1.58 -19.14 2.64
CA GLN A 831 1.68 -18.30 3.84
C GLN A 831 2.27 -19.11 4.99
N GLN A 832 2.84 -18.44 5.99
CA GLN A 832 3.45 -19.09 7.16
C GLN A 832 2.49 -19.98 7.95
N SER A 833 1.18 -19.76 7.82
CA SER A 833 0.11 -20.60 8.39
C SER A 833 0.02 -21.99 7.74
N TYR A 834 0.68 -22.22 6.61
CA TYR A 834 0.75 -23.50 5.92
C TYR A 834 2.17 -24.07 5.94
N GLU A 835 2.29 -25.40 5.98
CA GLU A 835 3.60 -26.07 5.99
C GLU A 835 4.31 -26.03 4.63
N ASN A 836 3.54 -26.02 3.54
CA ASN A 836 4.02 -26.02 2.17
C ASN A 836 2.90 -25.60 1.20
N GLY A 837 3.22 -25.44 -0.09
CA GLY A 837 2.26 -25.08 -1.14
C GLY A 837 1.51 -26.26 -1.78
N LEU A 838 1.58 -27.46 -1.21
CA LEU A 838 0.92 -28.64 -1.77
C LEU A 838 -0.60 -28.58 -1.56
N ASP A 839 -1.31 -29.12 -2.54
CA ASP A 839 -2.76 -29.23 -2.50
C ASP A 839 -3.22 -30.45 -1.69
N GLU A 840 -4.04 -30.20 -0.68
CA GLU A 840 -4.64 -31.24 0.18
C GLU A 840 -6.15 -31.38 -0.05
N PHE A 841 -6.76 -30.41 -0.74
CA PHE A 841 -8.18 -30.42 -1.06
C PHE A 841 -8.43 -31.03 -2.44
N GLY A 842 -7.59 -30.69 -3.42
CA GLY A 842 -7.58 -31.21 -4.79
C GLY A 842 -8.07 -30.24 -5.85
N HIS A 843 -8.68 -29.12 -5.45
CA HIS A 843 -9.25 -28.13 -6.35
C HIS A 843 -8.17 -27.33 -7.08
N GLY A 844 -7.21 -26.76 -6.35
CA GLY A 844 -6.14 -25.95 -6.93
C GLY A 844 -5.26 -26.73 -7.90
N THR A 845 -5.07 -28.03 -7.70
CA THR A 845 -4.40 -28.93 -8.67
C THR A 845 -5.14 -28.96 -10.00
N TRP A 846 -6.46 -29.01 -9.97
CA TRP A 846 -7.29 -28.98 -11.17
C TRP A 846 -7.18 -27.63 -11.87
N ILE A 847 -7.31 -26.54 -11.12
CA ILE A 847 -7.18 -25.18 -11.66
C ILE A 847 -5.81 -24.97 -12.31
N SER A 848 -4.75 -25.43 -11.65
CA SER A 848 -3.38 -25.43 -12.18
C SER A 848 -3.30 -26.13 -13.54
N TYR A 849 -3.93 -27.30 -13.68
CA TYR A 849 -3.95 -28.04 -14.95
C TYR A 849 -4.69 -27.30 -16.05
N CYS A 850 -5.85 -26.69 -15.75
CA CYS A 850 -6.61 -25.90 -16.73
C CYS A 850 -5.77 -24.73 -17.26
N ILE A 851 -5.09 -24.00 -16.39
CA ILE A 851 -4.25 -22.85 -16.77
C ILE A 851 -3.00 -23.34 -17.52
N LEU A 852 -2.29 -24.32 -16.94
CA LEU A 852 -1.00 -24.78 -17.44
C LEU A 852 -1.11 -25.37 -18.85
N TYR A 853 -2.18 -26.11 -19.15
CA TYR A 853 -2.44 -26.60 -20.51
C TYR A 853 -2.52 -25.45 -21.53
N GLY A 854 -3.26 -24.39 -21.21
CA GLY A 854 -3.42 -23.24 -22.10
C GLY A 854 -2.12 -22.50 -22.33
N ILE A 855 -1.38 -22.18 -21.26
CA ILE A 855 -0.12 -21.45 -21.40
C ILE A 855 0.96 -22.31 -22.07
N GLN A 856 1.08 -23.61 -21.78
CA GLN A 856 2.04 -24.47 -22.49
C GLN A 856 1.72 -24.59 -23.99
N THR A 857 0.44 -24.57 -24.35
CA THR A 857 0.00 -24.71 -25.75
C THR A 857 0.15 -23.41 -26.55
N TYR A 858 -0.18 -22.27 -25.93
CA TYR A 858 -0.32 -21.00 -26.64
C TYR A 858 0.71 -19.94 -26.22
N CYS A 859 1.15 -19.92 -24.96
CA CYS A 859 2.02 -18.90 -24.38
C CYS A 859 3.12 -19.50 -23.49
N PRO A 860 4.05 -20.30 -24.05
CA PRO A 860 4.93 -21.17 -23.27
C PRO A 860 5.96 -20.43 -22.41
N LYS A 861 6.13 -19.11 -22.58
CA LYS A 861 6.99 -18.26 -21.73
C LYS A 861 6.28 -17.67 -20.52
N THR A 862 5.02 -18.04 -20.29
CA THR A 862 4.25 -17.56 -19.14
C THR A 862 4.76 -18.21 -17.86
N ILE A 863 5.03 -17.40 -16.84
CA ILE A 863 5.37 -17.88 -15.50
C ILE A 863 4.08 -18.00 -14.70
N ILE A 864 3.87 -19.14 -14.05
CA ILE A 864 2.70 -19.39 -13.20
C ILE A 864 3.12 -19.56 -11.74
N TYR A 865 2.41 -18.86 -10.86
CA TYR A 865 2.50 -19.01 -9.41
C TYR A 865 1.18 -19.53 -8.85
N SER A 866 1.26 -20.43 -7.87
CA SER A 866 0.11 -20.89 -7.08
C SER A 866 0.30 -20.50 -5.63
N ILE A 867 -0.58 -19.64 -5.11
CA ILE A 867 -0.58 -19.24 -3.70
C ILE A 867 -1.59 -20.12 -2.96
N LYS A 868 -1.09 -21.02 -2.10
CA LYS A 868 -1.92 -21.83 -1.21
C LYS A 868 -2.60 -20.93 -0.19
N THR A 869 -3.92 -20.90 -0.28
CA THR A 869 -4.80 -20.01 0.49
C THR A 869 -5.89 -20.76 1.23
N PHE A 870 -6.28 -21.95 0.76
CA PHE A 870 -7.35 -22.75 1.36
C PHE A 870 -6.79 -24.01 2.02
N ASP A 871 -7.38 -24.37 3.16
CA ASP A 871 -7.04 -25.57 3.92
C ASP A 871 -7.55 -26.88 3.24
N SER A 872 -7.36 -28.01 3.91
CA SER A 872 -7.81 -29.32 3.44
C SER A 872 -9.34 -29.47 3.32
N GLN A 873 -10.12 -28.51 3.83
CA GLN A 873 -11.58 -28.43 3.69
C GLN A 873 -12.01 -27.41 2.63
N GLY A 874 -11.07 -26.73 1.97
CA GLY A 874 -11.36 -25.70 0.99
C GLY A 874 -11.81 -24.38 1.63
N ARG A 875 -11.36 -24.07 2.86
CA ARG A 875 -11.77 -22.89 3.63
C ARG A 875 -10.56 -22.04 4.05
N CYS A 876 -10.79 -20.76 4.27
CA CYS A 876 -9.82 -19.88 4.93
C CYS A 876 -10.51 -18.73 5.66
N THR A 877 -9.75 -18.04 6.52
CA THR A 877 -10.23 -16.83 7.18
C THR A 877 -10.09 -15.62 6.24
N PRO A 878 -10.84 -14.53 6.48
CA PRO A 878 -10.71 -13.32 5.68
C PRO A 878 -9.28 -12.76 5.60
N GLU A 879 -8.54 -12.82 6.70
CA GLU A 879 -7.17 -12.30 6.80
C GLU A 879 -6.22 -13.10 5.91
N ILE A 880 -6.34 -14.43 5.92
CA ILE A 880 -5.55 -15.32 5.05
C ILE A 880 -5.87 -15.03 3.58
N PHE A 881 -7.14 -14.80 3.25
CA PHE A 881 -7.53 -14.47 1.88
C PHE A 881 -6.95 -13.13 1.42
N VAL A 882 -7.11 -12.07 2.21
CA VAL A 882 -6.58 -10.73 1.88
C VAL A 882 -5.06 -10.77 1.76
N ARG A 883 -4.36 -11.45 2.67
CA ARG A 883 -2.90 -11.61 2.57
C ARG A 883 -2.46 -12.35 1.31
N ALA A 884 -3.21 -13.35 0.85
CA ALA A 884 -2.91 -14.03 -0.41
C ALA A 884 -3.04 -13.08 -1.62
N VAL A 885 -4.02 -12.19 -1.59
CA VAL A 885 -4.21 -11.15 -2.62
C VAL A 885 -3.05 -10.14 -2.60
N GLU A 886 -2.59 -9.73 -1.43
CA GLU A 886 -1.39 -8.87 -1.30
C GLU A 886 -0.13 -9.56 -1.83
N MET A 887 0.09 -10.82 -1.47
CA MET A 887 1.22 -11.61 -2.00
C MET A 887 1.16 -11.71 -3.53
N ALA A 888 -0.04 -11.84 -4.12
CA ALA A 888 -0.20 -11.80 -5.56
C ALA A 888 0.20 -10.44 -6.15
N LYS A 889 -0.14 -9.34 -5.48
CA LYS A 889 0.25 -7.97 -5.89
C LYS A 889 1.76 -7.76 -5.87
N GLU A 890 2.45 -8.27 -4.83
CA GLU A 890 3.91 -8.18 -4.65
C GLU A 890 4.69 -8.86 -5.79
N LEU A 891 4.08 -9.83 -6.48
CA LEU A 891 4.67 -10.51 -7.65
C LEU A 891 4.53 -9.73 -8.96
N HIS A 892 3.77 -8.63 -8.96
CA HIS A 892 3.44 -7.81 -10.14
C HIS A 892 2.99 -8.62 -11.38
N PRO A 893 2.02 -9.55 -11.26
CA PRO A 893 1.58 -10.38 -12.38
C PRO A 893 0.77 -9.60 -13.41
N ASP A 894 0.68 -10.12 -14.65
CA ASP A 894 -0.26 -9.59 -15.65
C ASP A 894 -1.70 -10.02 -15.32
N VAL A 895 -1.88 -11.23 -14.79
CA VAL A 895 -3.20 -11.81 -14.47
C VAL A 895 -3.22 -12.45 -13.09
N VAL A 896 -4.30 -12.21 -12.33
CA VAL A 896 -4.65 -12.97 -11.11
C VAL A 896 -5.96 -13.72 -11.35
N THR A 897 -6.02 -14.98 -10.94
CA THR A 897 -7.25 -15.78 -11.00
C THR A 897 -7.59 -16.38 -9.64
N ILE A 898 -8.87 -16.26 -9.26
CA ILE A 898 -9.37 -16.68 -7.96
C ILE A 898 -10.62 -17.54 -8.20
N SER A 899 -10.59 -18.77 -7.70
CA SER A 899 -11.72 -19.71 -7.87
C SER A 899 -12.38 -20.02 -6.53
N ALA A 900 -12.70 -18.95 -5.79
CA ALA A 900 -13.30 -19.00 -4.46
C ALA A 900 -14.16 -17.76 -4.20
N GLY A 901 -15.07 -17.84 -3.22
CA GLY A 901 -15.87 -16.68 -2.84
C GLY A 901 -16.86 -16.97 -1.72
N ILE A 902 -17.48 -15.91 -1.21
CA ILE A 902 -18.49 -15.93 -0.16
C ILE A 902 -19.59 -14.91 -0.50
N PHE A 903 -20.82 -15.06 0.04
CA PHE A 903 -21.79 -13.97 -0.06
C PHE A 903 -21.21 -12.71 0.57
N GLY A 904 -21.26 -11.61 -0.18
CA GLY A 904 -20.53 -10.39 0.10
C GLY A 904 -21.11 -9.20 -0.65
N SER A 905 -20.43 -8.07 -0.56
CA SER A 905 -20.84 -6.79 -1.15
C SER A 905 -19.71 -6.20 -1.99
N PRO A 906 -20.00 -5.40 -3.04
CA PRO A 906 -18.96 -4.71 -3.81
C PRO A 906 -18.02 -3.80 -2.99
N ASP A 907 -18.43 -3.43 -1.77
CA ASP A 907 -17.69 -2.56 -0.86
C ASP A 907 -17.01 -3.31 0.30
N ASP A 908 -16.99 -4.64 0.28
CA ASP A 908 -16.33 -5.43 1.33
C ASP A 908 -14.80 -5.48 1.18
N ILE A 909 -14.13 -5.97 2.22
CA ILE A 909 -12.66 -6.05 2.28
C ILE A 909 -12.05 -6.89 1.14
N PHE A 910 -12.78 -7.90 0.63
CA PHE A 910 -12.31 -8.74 -0.45
C PHE A 910 -12.39 -7.99 -1.78
N SER A 911 -13.50 -7.29 -2.03
CA SER A 911 -13.69 -6.45 -3.21
C SER A 911 -12.70 -5.28 -3.25
N GLN A 912 -12.36 -4.72 -2.08
CA GLN A 912 -11.30 -3.72 -1.96
C GLN A 912 -9.92 -4.30 -2.30
N ALA A 913 -9.60 -5.50 -1.81
CA ALA A 913 -8.35 -6.17 -2.15
C ALA A 913 -8.22 -6.44 -3.67
N ILE A 914 -9.32 -6.76 -4.36
CA ILE A 914 -9.32 -6.87 -5.83
C ILE A 914 -9.14 -5.51 -6.51
N SER A 915 -9.76 -4.46 -5.99
CA SER A 915 -9.59 -3.10 -6.49
C SER A 915 -8.11 -2.67 -6.42
N ASP A 916 -7.40 -3.07 -5.38
CA ASP A 916 -5.96 -2.81 -5.22
C ASP A 916 -5.09 -3.53 -6.25
N LEU A 917 -5.44 -4.76 -6.64
CA LEU A 917 -4.80 -5.44 -7.77
C LEU A 917 -5.07 -4.70 -9.08
N ARG A 918 -6.33 -4.30 -9.33
CA ARG A 918 -6.70 -3.59 -10.55
C ARG A 918 -5.98 -2.25 -10.67
N ASN A 919 -5.88 -1.50 -9.57
CA ASN A 919 -5.13 -0.25 -9.51
C ASN A 919 -3.64 -0.44 -9.83
N ALA A 920 -3.07 -1.61 -9.48
CA ALA A 920 -1.71 -2.00 -9.86
C ALA A 920 -1.57 -2.41 -11.33
N GLY A 921 -2.66 -2.41 -12.12
CA GLY A 921 -2.67 -2.77 -13.53
C GLY A 921 -2.69 -4.28 -13.78
N ILE A 922 -3.25 -5.03 -12.84
CA ILE A 922 -3.38 -6.48 -12.89
C ILE A 922 -4.79 -6.83 -13.35
N PHE A 923 -4.91 -7.72 -14.34
CA PHE A 923 -6.21 -8.22 -14.80
C PHE A 923 -6.69 -9.33 -13.87
N VAL A 924 -7.87 -9.18 -13.24
CA VAL A 924 -8.33 -10.12 -12.21
C VAL A 924 -9.58 -10.86 -12.65
N THR A 925 -9.50 -12.19 -12.72
CA THR A 925 -10.66 -13.06 -12.94
C THR A 925 -11.09 -13.74 -11.64
N VAL A 926 -12.40 -13.79 -11.38
CA VAL A 926 -12.96 -14.45 -10.20
C VAL A 926 -14.12 -15.33 -10.62
N SER A 927 -14.26 -16.52 -10.04
CA SER A 927 -15.44 -17.36 -10.29
C SER A 927 -16.71 -16.69 -9.72
N ALA A 928 -17.80 -16.65 -10.49
CA ALA A 928 -19.01 -15.91 -10.10
C ALA A 928 -19.76 -16.52 -8.90
N GLY A 929 -19.58 -17.82 -8.65
CA GLY A 929 -20.27 -18.60 -7.61
C GLY A 929 -21.19 -19.67 -8.21
N ASN A 930 -21.51 -20.68 -7.38
CA ASN A 930 -22.36 -21.82 -7.76
C ASN A 930 -23.77 -21.73 -7.13
N GLU A 931 -24.32 -20.52 -7.04
CA GLU A 931 -25.50 -20.22 -6.23
C GLU A 931 -26.75 -19.90 -7.08
N GLY A 932 -26.66 -20.10 -8.40
CA GLY A 932 -27.76 -19.98 -9.36
C GLY A 932 -28.85 -21.06 -9.17
N PRO A 933 -29.98 -20.97 -9.89
CA PRO A 933 -30.29 -20.05 -10.99
C PRO A 933 -30.96 -18.74 -10.53
N SER A 934 -31.07 -18.53 -9.22
CA SER A 934 -31.72 -17.33 -8.67
C SER A 934 -30.91 -16.07 -8.99
N PRO A 935 -31.56 -14.91 -9.23
CA PRO A 935 -30.87 -13.65 -9.42
C PRO A 935 -30.15 -13.19 -8.15
N SER A 936 -29.19 -12.27 -8.30
CA SER A 936 -28.42 -11.65 -7.20
C SER A 936 -27.66 -12.65 -6.34
N THR A 937 -26.96 -13.58 -7.00
CA THR A 937 -26.23 -14.69 -6.37
C THR A 937 -24.72 -14.66 -6.62
N VAL A 938 -24.21 -13.60 -7.26
CA VAL A 938 -22.76 -13.40 -7.48
C VAL A 938 -22.07 -13.15 -6.15
N THR A 939 -21.06 -13.96 -5.83
CA THR A 939 -20.34 -13.91 -4.56
C THR A 939 -19.19 -12.89 -4.58
N SER A 940 -18.79 -12.40 -3.42
CA SER A 940 -17.55 -11.65 -3.26
C SER A 940 -16.32 -12.58 -3.31
N PRO A 941 -15.21 -12.17 -3.95
CA PRO A 941 -14.98 -10.83 -4.53
C PRO A 941 -15.45 -10.65 -5.99
N ALA A 942 -16.11 -11.64 -6.59
CA ALA A 942 -16.62 -11.52 -7.97
C ALA A 942 -17.69 -10.44 -8.12
N CYS A 943 -18.39 -10.07 -7.05
CA CYS A 943 -19.31 -8.95 -7.03
C CYS A 943 -18.62 -7.58 -7.09
N SER A 944 -17.30 -7.49 -6.99
CA SER A 944 -16.56 -6.23 -7.20
C SER A 944 -16.74 -5.72 -8.63
N ALA A 945 -16.84 -4.39 -8.79
CA ALA A 945 -16.81 -3.78 -10.11
C ALA A 945 -15.48 -4.05 -10.84
N ASP A 946 -14.40 -4.20 -10.08
CA ASP A 946 -13.03 -4.35 -10.57
C ASP A 946 -12.61 -5.82 -10.78
N ALA A 947 -13.48 -6.78 -10.43
CA ALA A 947 -13.28 -8.20 -10.71
C ALA A 947 -13.98 -8.60 -12.02
N MET A 948 -13.33 -9.40 -12.87
CA MET A 948 -13.97 -10.08 -13.98
C MET A 948 -14.63 -11.36 -13.48
N ALA A 949 -15.93 -11.30 -13.15
CA ALA A 949 -16.73 -12.41 -12.69
C ALA A 949 -17.03 -13.37 -13.85
N ILE A 950 -16.69 -14.64 -13.68
CA ILE A 950 -16.83 -15.67 -14.72
C ILE A 950 -17.90 -16.68 -14.33
N GLY A 951 -18.99 -16.74 -15.10
CA GLY A 951 -20.03 -17.75 -15.00
C GLY A 951 -19.75 -19.00 -15.85
N ALA A 952 -20.58 -20.03 -15.71
CA ALA A 952 -20.41 -21.33 -16.36
C ALA A 952 -21.51 -21.62 -17.39
N ILE A 953 -21.13 -22.17 -18.54
CA ILE A 953 -22.05 -22.72 -19.57
C ILE A 953 -21.95 -24.24 -19.70
N ASP A 954 -23.03 -24.83 -20.19
CA ASP A 954 -23.15 -26.18 -20.73
C ASP A 954 -23.02 -26.13 -22.27
N SER A 955 -21.97 -26.79 -22.80
CA SER A 955 -21.66 -26.84 -24.23
C SER A 955 -22.05 -28.16 -24.92
N MET A 956 -23.10 -28.83 -24.40
CA MET A 956 -23.66 -30.05 -24.98
C MET A 956 -25.05 -29.80 -25.58
N GLN A 957 -25.30 -30.30 -26.79
CA GLN A 957 -26.63 -30.30 -27.39
C GLN A 957 -27.64 -31.13 -26.60
N LYS A 958 -28.93 -30.83 -26.81
CA LYS A 958 -30.07 -31.53 -26.18
C LYS A 958 -30.12 -33.04 -26.48
N ASP A 959 -29.40 -33.53 -27.48
CA ASP A 959 -29.28 -34.95 -27.85
C ASP A 959 -27.98 -35.63 -27.34
N GLY A 960 -27.15 -34.92 -26.57
CA GLY A 960 -25.93 -35.46 -25.95
C GLY A 960 -24.67 -35.37 -26.82
N ILE A 961 -24.72 -34.62 -27.93
CA ILE A 961 -23.58 -34.39 -28.81
C ILE A 961 -22.80 -33.16 -28.34
N LYS A 962 -21.46 -33.27 -28.26
CA LYS A 962 -20.57 -32.14 -27.94
C LYS A 962 -20.56 -31.14 -29.11
N THR A 963 -20.89 -29.88 -28.84
CA THR A 963 -20.92 -28.82 -29.86
C THR A 963 -19.84 -27.78 -29.66
N ILE A 964 -18.59 -28.24 -29.75
CA ILE A 964 -17.40 -27.39 -29.53
C ILE A 964 -17.36 -26.17 -30.47
N LEU A 965 -18.00 -26.25 -31.65
CA LEU A 965 -17.94 -25.20 -32.68
C LEU A 965 -19.25 -24.42 -32.88
N ASP A 966 -20.34 -24.81 -32.25
CA ASP A 966 -21.63 -24.11 -32.32
C ASP A 966 -21.91 -23.48 -30.96
N LEU A 967 -21.88 -22.15 -30.85
CA LEU A 967 -22.13 -21.44 -29.58
C LEU A 967 -23.61 -21.04 -29.44
N SER A 968 -24.42 -21.29 -30.47
CA SER A 968 -25.82 -20.86 -30.50
C SER A 968 -26.68 -21.70 -29.55
N ASP A 969 -26.30 -22.95 -29.31
CA ASP A 969 -26.98 -23.91 -28.45
C ASP A 969 -26.44 -23.99 -27.01
N ASP A 970 -25.27 -23.41 -26.72
CA ASP A 970 -24.71 -23.33 -25.36
C ASP A 970 -25.66 -22.59 -24.40
N GLU A 971 -26.00 -23.22 -23.27
CA GLU A 971 -26.90 -22.66 -22.25
C GLU A 971 -26.13 -22.42 -20.93
N VAL A 972 -26.45 -21.35 -20.19
CA VAL A 972 -25.87 -21.11 -18.86
C VAL A 972 -26.21 -22.26 -17.91
N CYS A 973 -25.23 -22.72 -17.13
CA CYS A 973 -25.47 -23.77 -16.14
C CYS A 973 -26.48 -23.30 -15.08
N GLU A 974 -27.33 -24.22 -14.60
CA GLU A 974 -28.33 -23.90 -13.57
C GLU A 974 -27.67 -23.38 -12.29
N PHE A 975 -26.55 -23.98 -11.88
CA PHE A 975 -25.81 -23.55 -10.70
C PHE A 975 -25.06 -22.23 -10.87
N SER A 976 -24.81 -21.75 -12.09
CA SER A 976 -23.99 -20.54 -12.27
C SER A 976 -24.69 -19.34 -11.66
N SER A 977 -24.01 -18.66 -10.73
CA SER A 977 -24.50 -17.43 -10.10
C SER A 977 -24.85 -16.36 -11.13
N ARG A 978 -25.87 -15.56 -10.81
CA ARG A 978 -26.47 -14.56 -11.70
C ARG A 978 -26.59 -13.21 -11.04
N GLY A 979 -26.46 -12.15 -11.82
CA GLY A 979 -26.78 -10.79 -11.42
C GLY A 979 -28.29 -10.58 -11.21
N PRO A 980 -28.72 -9.33 -10.97
CA PRO A 980 -27.89 -8.14 -10.87
C PRO A 980 -27.12 -8.06 -9.56
N VAL A 981 -25.98 -7.38 -9.57
CA VAL A 981 -25.32 -6.86 -8.36
C VAL A 981 -25.70 -5.39 -8.24
N GLN A 982 -26.15 -4.98 -7.06
CA GLN A 982 -26.70 -3.64 -6.86
C GLN A 982 -25.63 -2.56 -7.06
N GLY A 983 -25.94 -1.54 -7.85
CA GLY A 983 -25.09 -0.35 -8.02
C GLY A 983 -23.92 -0.49 -9.00
N ILE A 984 -23.74 -1.65 -9.62
CA ILE A 984 -22.67 -1.90 -10.60
C ILE A 984 -23.19 -2.49 -11.91
N SER A 985 -22.33 -2.58 -12.92
CA SER A 985 -22.62 -3.22 -14.20
C SER A 985 -23.05 -4.69 -14.04
N PRO A 986 -23.83 -5.25 -15.00
CA PRO A 986 -24.26 -6.64 -14.94
C PRO A 986 -23.11 -7.62 -14.69
N LYS A 987 -23.36 -8.60 -13.81
CA LYS A 987 -22.46 -9.72 -13.52
C LYS A 987 -23.21 -11.04 -13.78
N PRO A 988 -22.53 -12.15 -14.15
CA PRO A 988 -21.09 -12.23 -14.42
C PRO A 988 -20.70 -11.37 -15.64
N ASP A 989 -19.43 -10.98 -15.77
CA ASP A 989 -18.96 -10.20 -16.92
C ASP A 989 -18.88 -11.08 -18.17
N PHE A 990 -18.50 -12.35 -17.99
CA PHE A 990 -18.38 -13.34 -19.05
C PHE A 990 -18.86 -14.69 -18.59
N THR A 991 -19.14 -15.56 -19.55
CA THR A 991 -19.33 -16.99 -19.29
C THR A 991 -18.35 -17.83 -20.08
N ALA A 992 -17.93 -18.94 -19.50
CA ALA A 992 -17.02 -19.90 -20.13
C ALA A 992 -17.43 -21.34 -19.80
N PRO A 993 -16.96 -22.35 -20.55
CA PRO A 993 -17.30 -23.74 -20.29
C PRO A 993 -16.98 -24.16 -18.85
N GLY A 994 -17.97 -24.70 -18.14
CA GLY A 994 -17.85 -25.08 -16.73
C GLY A 994 -18.62 -26.33 -16.33
N GLU A 995 -19.18 -27.06 -17.30
CA GLU A 995 -19.99 -28.26 -17.11
C GLU A 995 -19.25 -29.55 -17.45
N SER A 996 -19.27 -30.53 -16.53
CA SER A 996 -18.82 -31.90 -16.75
C SER A 996 -17.40 -32.00 -17.32
N ILE A 997 -16.48 -31.24 -16.74
CA ILE A 997 -15.09 -31.22 -17.17
C ILE A 997 -14.35 -32.36 -16.45
N ILE A 998 -13.47 -33.07 -17.16
CA ILE A 998 -12.56 -34.05 -16.57
C ILE A 998 -11.21 -33.43 -16.23
N GLY A 999 -10.65 -33.79 -15.08
CA GLY A 999 -9.31 -33.36 -14.73
C GLY A 999 -8.75 -33.98 -13.46
N PRO A 1000 -7.55 -33.53 -13.07
CA PRO A 1000 -6.80 -34.08 -11.95
C PRO A 1000 -7.39 -33.66 -10.59
N TRP A 1001 -7.65 -34.63 -9.71
CA TRP A 1001 -8.00 -34.40 -8.30
C TRP A 1001 -7.05 -35.18 -7.38
N LEU A 1002 -6.12 -34.51 -6.71
CA LEU A 1002 -5.09 -35.13 -5.84
C LEU A 1002 -4.30 -36.28 -6.49
N ASP A 1003 -4.66 -37.55 -6.27
CA ASP A 1003 -4.01 -38.74 -6.81
C ASP A 1003 -4.84 -39.44 -7.91
N ARG A 1004 -6.05 -38.94 -8.20
CA ARG A 1004 -7.00 -39.53 -9.15
C ARG A 1004 -7.48 -38.52 -10.20
N THR A 1005 -8.34 -39.00 -11.09
CA THR A 1005 -9.17 -38.17 -11.97
C THR A 1005 -10.55 -37.96 -11.37
N LYS A 1006 -11.16 -36.81 -11.68
CA LYS A 1006 -12.53 -36.49 -11.28
C LYS A 1006 -13.23 -35.78 -12.44
N VAL A 1007 -14.56 -35.95 -12.50
CA VAL A 1007 -15.44 -35.16 -13.38
C VAL A 1007 -16.32 -34.32 -12.46
N ALA A 1008 -16.41 -33.02 -12.72
CA ALA A 1008 -17.16 -32.08 -11.90
C ALA A 1008 -17.58 -30.85 -12.73
N SER A 1009 -18.47 -30.07 -12.15
CA SER A 1009 -18.97 -28.82 -12.73
C SER A 1009 -18.85 -27.68 -11.72
N GLY A 1010 -18.66 -26.46 -12.22
CA GLY A 1010 -18.59 -25.27 -11.38
C GLY A 1010 -18.05 -24.04 -12.12
N THR A 1011 -18.39 -22.85 -11.64
CA THR A 1011 -17.79 -21.60 -12.13
C THR A 1011 -16.30 -21.53 -11.87
N SER A 1012 -15.82 -22.24 -10.84
CA SER A 1012 -14.40 -22.42 -10.57
C SER A 1012 -13.64 -23.11 -11.71
N MET A 1013 -14.30 -23.92 -12.53
CA MET A 1013 -13.67 -24.51 -13.72
C MET A 1013 -13.68 -23.53 -14.91
N ALA A 1014 -14.62 -22.60 -14.95
CA ALA A 1014 -14.77 -21.63 -16.04
C ALA A 1014 -13.76 -20.47 -15.96
N ALA A 1015 -13.57 -19.91 -14.76
CA ALA A 1015 -12.65 -18.79 -14.50
C ALA A 1015 -11.21 -18.97 -15.06
N PRO A 1016 -10.51 -20.10 -14.84
CA PRO A 1016 -9.14 -20.26 -15.33
C PRO A 1016 -9.01 -20.23 -16.86
N PHE A 1017 -10.05 -20.61 -17.61
CA PHE A 1017 -10.00 -20.53 -19.07
C PHE A 1017 -9.98 -19.08 -19.56
N ILE A 1018 -10.74 -18.19 -18.92
CA ILE A 1018 -10.70 -16.76 -19.23
C ILE A 1018 -9.38 -16.13 -18.78
N ALA A 1019 -8.86 -16.51 -17.60
CA ALA A 1019 -7.57 -16.02 -17.13
C ALA A 1019 -6.43 -16.37 -18.10
N SER A 1020 -6.36 -17.63 -18.54
CA SER A 1020 -5.40 -18.10 -19.54
C SER A 1020 -5.62 -17.47 -20.92
N SER A 1021 -6.87 -17.18 -21.27
CA SER A 1021 -7.19 -16.45 -22.51
C SER A 1021 -6.76 -14.99 -22.47
N ALA A 1022 -6.88 -14.32 -21.31
CA ALA A 1022 -6.34 -12.99 -21.11
C ALA A 1022 -4.82 -12.97 -21.28
N ILE A 1023 -4.11 -13.98 -20.76
CA ILE A 1023 -2.68 -14.16 -21.03
C ILE A 1023 -2.38 -14.29 -22.53
N GLN A 1024 -3.17 -15.02 -23.30
CA GLN A 1024 -3.00 -15.09 -24.77
C GLN A 1024 -3.15 -13.72 -25.44
N ILE A 1025 -4.15 -12.94 -25.03
CA ILE A 1025 -4.39 -11.60 -25.57
C ILE A 1025 -3.25 -10.66 -25.18
N ILE A 1026 -2.85 -10.65 -23.91
CA ILE A 1026 -1.77 -9.81 -23.39
C ILE A 1026 -0.45 -10.20 -24.06
N SER A 1027 -0.06 -11.47 -24.03
CA SER A 1027 1.22 -11.94 -24.57
C SER A 1027 1.35 -11.71 -26.08
N SER A 1028 0.27 -11.86 -26.85
CA SER A 1028 0.29 -11.59 -28.30
C SER A 1028 0.28 -10.10 -28.66
N ASN A 1029 -0.14 -9.23 -27.75
CA ASN A 1029 -0.24 -7.78 -27.95
C ASN A 1029 0.64 -6.96 -27.01
N LYS A 1030 1.58 -7.60 -26.30
CA LYS A 1030 2.25 -7.02 -25.13
C LYS A 1030 2.86 -5.67 -25.42
N LEU A 1031 3.58 -5.56 -26.54
CA LEU A 1031 4.21 -4.32 -26.97
C LEU A 1031 3.21 -3.14 -27.10
N VAL A 1032 2.12 -3.33 -27.85
CA VAL A 1032 1.16 -2.23 -28.09
C VAL A 1032 0.36 -1.89 -26.84
N LEU A 1033 0.10 -2.89 -25.99
CA LEU A 1033 -0.60 -2.69 -24.73
C LEU A 1033 0.29 -2.00 -23.68
N ASP A 1034 1.58 -2.34 -23.60
CA ASP A 1034 2.54 -1.67 -22.70
C ASP A 1034 2.72 -0.19 -23.09
N ILE A 1035 2.76 0.13 -24.40
CA ILE A 1035 2.74 1.53 -24.87
C ILE A 1035 1.49 2.26 -24.39
N VAL A 1036 0.31 1.65 -24.53
CA VAL A 1036 -0.93 2.27 -24.02
C VAL A 1036 -0.85 2.46 -22.50
N ARG A 1037 -0.33 1.47 -21.77
CA ARG A 1037 -0.17 1.54 -20.32
C ARG A 1037 0.72 2.71 -19.91
N ILE A 1038 1.81 2.98 -20.63
CA ILE A 1038 2.69 4.13 -20.40
C ILE A 1038 1.94 5.46 -20.68
N LEU A 1039 1.28 5.55 -21.84
CA LEU A 1039 0.65 6.81 -22.28
C LEU A 1039 -0.61 7.19 -21.47
N TYR A 1040 -1.34 6.20 -20.98
CA TYR A 1040 -2.70 6.38 -20.45
C TYR A 1040 -2.92 5.75 -19.07
N GLY A 1041 -1.92 5.04 -18.53
CA GLY A 1041 -1.98 4.38 -17.23
C GLY A 1041 -2.70 3.02 -17.24
N ASN A 1042 -2.70 2.38 -16.07
CA ASN A 1042 -3.24 1.03 -15.84
C ASN A 1042 -4.71 0.88 -16.22
N LYS A 1043 -5.54 1.91 -15.98
CA LYS A 1043 -6.97 1.85 -16.22
C LYS A 1043 -7.30 1.63 -17.70
N ILE A 1044 -6.74 2.43 -18.60
CA ILE A 1044 -7.01 2.31 -20.04
C ILE A 1044 -6.40 1.02 -20.60
N TYR A 1045 -5.23 0.60 -20.10
CA TYR A 1045 -4.63 -0.69 -20.44
C TYR A 1045 -5.58 -1.87 -20.15
N LEU A 1046 -6.15 -1.93 -18.94
CA LEU A 1046 -7.10 -2.98 -18.57
C LEU A 1046 -8.43 -2.86 -19.33
N ASP A 1047 -8.96 -1.65 -19.49
CA ASP A 1047 -10.20 -1.40 -20.23
C ASP A 1047 -10.11 -1.92 -21.68
N ILE A 1048 -8.95 -1.84 -22.34
CA ILE A 1048 -8.75 -2.41 -23.67
C ILE A 1048 -8.93 -3.93 -23.65
N ILE A 1049 -8.34 -4.62 -22.68
CA ILE A 1049 -8.42 -6.08 -22.59
C ILE A 1049 -9.87 -6.51 -22.32
N GLU A 1050 -10.50 -5.91 -21.30
CA GLU A 1050 -11.88 -6.19 -20.89
C GLU A 1050 -12.86 -5.94 -22.04
N THR A 1051 -12.79 -4.77 -22.67
CA THR A 1051 -13.72 -4.44 -23.77
C THR A 1051 -13.42 -5.24 -25.03
N SER A 1052 -12.20 -5.73 -25.24
CA SER A 1052 -11.89 -6.60 -26.40
C SER A 1052 -12.46 -8.00 -26.24
N LEU A 1053 -12.45 -8.52 -25.01
CA LEU A 1053 -13.17 -9.74 -24.66
C LEU A 1053 -14.69 -9.55 -24.82
N ALA A 1054 -15.23 -8.40 -24.39
CA ALA A 1054 -16.66 -8.07 -24.55
C ALA A 1054 -17.07 -7.97 -26.02
N ASP A 1055 -16.35 -7.21 -26.84
CA ASP A 1055 -16.68 -7.02 -28.25
C ASP A 1055 -16.51 -8.29 -29.08
N SER A 1056 -15.67 -9.23 -28.63
CA SER A 1056 -15.47 -10.51 -29.30
C SER A 1056 -16.45 -11.60 -28.86
N ALA A 1057 -17.20 -11.35 -27.78
CA ALA A 1057 -18.05 -12.35 -27.18
C ALA A 1057 -19.27 -12.65 -28.04
N TYR A 1058 -19.66 -13.93 -28.06
CA TYR A 1058 -20.93 -14.34 -28.62
C TYR A 1058 -22.05 -13.96 -27.65
N ASP A 1059 -22.74 -12.86 -27.95
CA ASP A 1059 -23.82 -12.31 -27.13
C ASP A 1059 -25.05 -13.25 -27.10
N LYS A 1060 -25.54 -13.55 -25.89
CA LYS A 1060 -26.72 -14.39 -25.62
C LYS A 1060 -27.94 -13.58 -25.16
N GLY A 1061 -27.82 -12.25 -25.05
CA GLY A 1061 -28.90 -11.29 -24.79
C GLY A 1061 -29.33 -11.12 -23.32
N ASP A 1062 -29.10 -12.10 -22.44
CA ASP A 1062 -29.34 -11.99 -21.00
C ASP A 1062 -28.05 -11.71 -20.23
N GLN A 1063 -27.75 -10.42 -20.03
CA GLN A 1063 -26.50 -9.97 -19.41
C GLN A 1063 -26.36 -10.35 -17.92
N ASN A 1064 -27.45 -10.62 -17.20
CA ASN A 1064 -27.35 -11.05 -15.80
C ASN A 1064 -27.03 -12.54 -15.66
N SER A 1065 -27.16 -13.32 -16.74
CA SER A 1065 -26.83 -14.75 -16.76
C SER A 1065 -25.55 -15.02 -17.54
N TYR A 1066 -25.36 -14.35 -18.67
CA TYR A 1066 -24.26 -14.60 -19.61
C TYR A 1066 -23.19 -13.51 -19.62
N GLY A 1067 -23.44 -12.36 -18.99
CA GLY A 1067 -22.59 -11.19 -19.13
C GLY A 1067 -22.58 -10.67 -20.56
N TRP A 1068 -21.38 -10.33 -21.05
CA TRP A 1068 -21.14 -10.05 -22.47
C TRP A 1068 -21.23 -11.30 -23.36
N GLY A 1069 -21.34 -12.50 -22.77
CA GLY A 1069 -21.45 -13.77 -23.48
C GLY A 1069 -20.18 -14.60 -23.37
N ILE A 1070 -19.93 -15.38 -24.42
CA ILE A 1070 -18.81 -16.35 -24.49
C ILE A 1070 -17.69 -15.74 -25.34
N PRO A 1071 -16.52 -15.37 -24.78
CA PRO A 1071 -15.45 -14.70 -25.52
C PRO A 1071 -14.88 -15.54 -26.66
N ASN A 1072 -14.65 -14.91 -27.80
CA ASN A 1072 -13.79 -15.46 -28.86
C ASN A 1072 -12.38 -14.89 -28.69
N VAL A 1073 -11.44 -15.72 -28.24
CA VAL A 1073 -10.08 -15.29 -27.89
C VAL A 1073 -9.30 -14.80 -29.11
N ALA A 1074 -9.51 -15.45 -30.26
CA ALA A 1074 -8.84 -15.07 -31.50
C ALA A 1074 -9.26 -13.67 -31.98
N LEU A 1075 -10.56 -13.37 -31.90
CA LEU A 1075 -11.07 -12.04 -32.23
C LEU A 1075 -10.71 -11.00 -31.16
N ALA A 1076 -10.76 -11.37 -29.87
CA ALA A 1076 -10.39 -10.48 -28.77
C ALA A 1076 -8.94 -9.97 -28.92
N ALA A 1077 -8.00 -10.85 -29.29
CA ALA A 1077 -6.62 -10.45 -29.54
C ALA A 1077 -6.51 -9.43 -30.69
N GLN A 1078 -7.29 -9.59 -31.76
CA GLN A 1078 -7.32 -8.62 -32.87
C GLN A 1078 -7.94 -7.29 -32.44
N TYR A 1079 -9.01 -7.32 -31.65
CA TYR A 1079 -9.64 -6.11 -31.13
C TYR A 1079 -8.76 -5.37 -30.13
N ALA A 1080 -8.04 -6.09 -29.27
CA ALA A 1080 -7.07 -5.50 -28.36
C ALA A 1080 -5.98 -4.75 -29.13
N TRP A 1081 -5.46 -5.36 -30.20
CA TRP A 1081 -4.53 -4.70 -31.11
C TRP A 1081 -5.13 -3.43 -31.72
N ILE A 1082 -6.31 -3.53 -32.35
CA ILE A 1082 -6.97 -2.41 -33.04
C ILE A 1082 -7.22 -1.24 -32.06
N LYS A 1083 -7.74 -1.54 -30.86
CA LYS A 1083 -8.01 -0.54 -29.83
C LYS A 1083 -6.73 0.09 -29.30
N ALA A 1084 -5.68 -0.70 -29.05
CA ALA A 1084 -4.40 -0.17 -28.64
C ALA A 1084 -3.83 0.81 -29.68
N ILE A 1085 -3.85 0.42 -30.96
CA ILE A 1085 -3.44 1.28 -32.06
C ILE A 1085 -4.30 2.55 -32.15
N TYR A 1086 -5.61 2.44 -31.92
CA TYR A 1086 -6.50 3.60 -31.89
C TYR A 1086 -6.13 4.60 -30.79
N TYR A 1087 -5.88 4.15 -29.56
CA TYR A 1087 -5.45 5.02 -28.46
C TYR A 1087 -4.08 5.67 -28.73
N ILE A 1088 -3.15 4.90 -29.31
CA ILE A 1088 -1.85 5.43 -29.73
C ILE A 1088 -2.04 6.51 -30.81
N ALA A 1089 -2.90 6.26 -31.81
CA ALA A 1089 -3.20 7.25 -32.86
C ALA A 1089 -3.88 8.52 -32.29
N MET A 1090 -4.77 8.39 -31.30
CA MET A 1090 -5.38 9.53 -30.62
C MET A 1090 -4.34 10.38 -29.89
N PHE A 1091 -3.38 9.75 -29.21
CA PHE A 1091 -2.28 10.46 -28.54
C PHE A 1091 -1.47 11.26 -29.56
N ILE A 1092 -1.12 10.64 -30.70
CA ILE A 1092 -0.38 11.28 -31.79
C ILE A 1092 -1.16 12.49 -32.34
N VAL A 1093 -2.47 12.36 -32.56
CA VAL A 1093 -3.29 13.48 -33.03
C VAL A 1093 -3.35 14.62 -32.01
N ALA A 1094 -3.51 14.30 -30.72
CA ALA A 1094 -3.50 15.30 -29.64
C ALA A 1094 -2.16 16.04 -29.57
N LEU A 1095 -1.04 15.31 -29.70
CA LEU A 1095 0.30 15.89 -29.75
C LEU A 1095 0.47 16.83 -30.95
N ILE A 1096 -0.01 16.43 -32.14
CA ILE A 1096 0.01 17.28 -33.35
C ILE A 1096 -0.80 18.57 -33.13
N LEU A 1097 -2.00 18.47 -32.54
CA LEU A 1097 -2.84 19.63 -32.25
C LEU A 1097 -2.19 20.58 -31.24
N PHE A 1098 -1.57 20.02 -30.19
CA PHE A 1098 -0.83 20.80 -29.20
C PHE A 1098 0.32 21.59 -29.83
N ILE A 1099 1.10 20.94 -30.71
CA ILE A 1099 2.18 21.58 -31.49
C ILE A 1099 1.61 22.70 -32.38
N VAL A 1100 0.50 22.46 -33.09
CA VAL A 1100 -0.15 23.48 -33.92
C VAL A 1100 -0.61 24.69 -33.10
N ILE A 1101 -1.17 24.47 -31.90
CA ILE A 1101 -1.59 25.55 -30.98
C ILE A 1101 -0.38 26.38 -30.54
N ILE A 1102 0.74 25.73 -30.15
CA ILE A 1102 1.99 26.41 -29.80
C ILE A 1102 2.48 27.26 -30.98
N LEU A 1103 2.48 26.72 -32.21
CA LEU A 1103 2.89 27.46 -33.40
C LEU A 1103 2.01 28.67 -33.70
N ILE A 1104 0.69 28.55 -33.52
CA ILE A 1104 -0.25 29.66 -33.65
C ILE A 1104 0.02 30.72 -32.56
N PHE A 1105 0.20 30.30 -31.31
CA PHE A 1105 0.52 31.20 -30.19
C PHE A 1105 1.83 31.97 -30.43
N LEU A 1106 2.90 31.29 -30.84
CA LEU A 1106 4.18 31.91 -31.20
C LEU A 1106 4.02 32.90 -32.36
N ARG A 1107 3.17 32.59 -33.35
CA ARG A 1107 2.88 33.48 -34.49
C ARG A 1107 2.08 34.71 -34.06
N LEU A 1108 1.14 34.57 -33.13
CA LEU A 1108 0.37 35.68 -32.53
C LEU A 1108 1.28 36.58 -31.69
N MET A 1109 2.19 36.01 -30.89
CA MET A 1109 3.21 36.76 -30.15
C MET A 1109 4.14 37.56 -31.09
N LYS A 1110 4.55 36.98 -32.22
CA LYS A 1110 5.30 37.70 -33.27
C LYS A 1110 4.51 38.85 -33.89
N LYS A 1111 3.18 38.72 -34.07
CA LYS A 1111 2.32 39.82 -34.52
C LYS A 1111 2.10 40.90 -33.45
N GLY A 1112 2.01 40.53 -32.17
CA GLY A 1112 1.93 41.46 -31.04
C GLY A 1112 3.16 42.37 -30.95
N LYS A 1113 4.36 41.82 -31.16
CA LYS A 1113 5.62 42.60 -31.23
C LYS A 1113 5.67 43.59 -32.40
N LYS A 1114 4.89 43.41 -33.48
CA LYS A 1114 4.78 44.41 -34.57
C LYS A 1114 3.85 45.58 -34.22
N LYS A 1115 2.91 45.43 -33.28
CA LYS A 1115 2.03 46.53 -32.82
C LYS A 1115 2.67 47.42 -31.74
N GLN A 1116 3.60 46.88 -30.95
CA GLN A 1116 4.36 47.67 -29.96
C GLN A 1116 5.50 48.51 -30.56
N ARG A 1117 5.78 48.41 -31.87
CA ARG A 1117 6.79 49.23 -32.57
C ARG A 1117 6.20 50.46 -33.29
N ILE A 1118 4.92 50.77 -33.06
CA ILE A 1118 4.24 51.97 -33.61
C ILE A 1118 3.82 52.95 -32.49
N ILE A 1119 4.08 52.63 -31.21
CA ILE A 1119 3.97 53.59 -30.10
C ILE A 1119 5.18 53.34 -29.20
N GLY A 1120 6.25 54.12 -29.42
CA GLY A 1120 7.56 53.98 -28.79
C GLY A 1120 8.67 54.11 -29.82
#